data_AF-A0AA45ARK8-F1
#
_entry.id   AF-A0AA45ARK8-F1
#
_cell.length_a   1.000
_cell.length_b   1.000
_cell.length_c   1.000
_cell.angle_alpha   90.00
_cell.angle_beta   90.00
_cell.angle_gamma   90.00
#
_symmetry.space_group_name_H-M   'P 1'
#
loop_
_entity.id
_entity.type
_entity.pdbx_description
1 polymer ?
#
loop_
_entity_poly.entity_id
_entity_poly.type
_entity_poly.pdbx_seq_one_letter_code
_entity_poly.pdbx_strand_id
1 'polypeptide(L)'
;MESLVVVPESAQVVSTVANLTWLDCNFTFRTKHPPASCLGKLMMLPEKVSDGQLHWKIWTMATLLTAFDDFPEDVRLLKEPSTAIGSGTVLSTDVVIVGGGNAGLIQAARLKALNVDFVVIEKNPQTGDNWAKRYDYMRFHIGKNYCQMPYLPYPEEADFDENAQVWKLDLIVEGAQKSITCRALIIATGSGFSTPFIPDVADRGAFKGPSLHSSSFRSGKELLQHGAKSVIIIGSANSAFDVLEDCHNAGLTVQMIQRSPTYVIPMRYYAHPQGLGIFDVVSTEVADATINMGPVAIGGQLPGLVHAALAAEEPDRYSELNDAGFKAVDSTKADLIDHLHSRAGGFVVDMGTGGVDLIVSGTAKVRSGVTPVSYTSSGLRLSDGTLMEGDSLVWCTGFETDTRKELGAVLGEGADAVASKMDAMLGVDGEAVLACAKAALAAEDIAKGDTPIDIHEDLAAVPIESLFEVHEVIVTLTEEFKPSPRYEAEHKALLKRMSKSHGKWDTTHPRARLLDALHGYVRYRERQTAELDKWRRMYKNTSSSQKKVLEHAVGYTKKMDTIASLIEQNHVLCQQIVDGALEFYGVERDEMTRYIEAKEKENKAAERVSVSQALKHYVRDWTVSGLRERDAAFPCIIQSLEQYFPDRSQGDVKVLLPGAGVGRLGHEVAALGGFEVTTNEWSMYMNLAYRFLEKHPRVGSNNVHPFIDGWSHHASTADMFRGVAFPDRPVNASAVVLVEGDFTTAFKGQNGHFDALVTHFFIDTARNLMSYFETIHGLLRKGGIWVNLGPLLYGTGPYVQLSLDEIIAVVNAMGFEFVDAPESCGELTFADEKVRGREAVYGFNERALVKNAYNAQSWVMRKK
;
A
#
# COMPACT_ATOMS: atom_id res chain seq x y z
N MET A 1 3.21 0.41 -18.18
CA MET A 1 4.64 0.50 -18.54
C MET A 1 4.75 0.08 -20.00
N GLU A 2 5.10 0.97 -20.93
CA GLU A 2 5.22 0.62 -22.36
C GLU A 2 6.59 0.08 -22.74
N SER A 3 7.62 0.67 -22.14
CA SER A 3 9.02 0.31 -22.25
C SER A 3 9.62 0.44 -20.86
N LEU A 4 10.50 -0.50 -20.50
CA LEU A 4 11.45 -0.35 -19.41
C LEU A 4 12.82 -0.39 -20.09
N VAL A 5 13.56 0.70 -20.01
CA VAL A 5 14.90 0.83 -20.60
C VAL A 5 15.87 1.01 -19.44
N VAL A 6 16.72 0.01 -19.19
CA VAL A 6 17.87 0.19 -18.28
C VAL A 6 18.72 1.32 -18.83
N VAL A 7 19.01 2.33 -18.01
CA VAL A 7 19.82 3.47 -18.42
C VAL A 7 21.25 2.98 -18.62
N PRO A 8 21.84 3.08 -19.84
CA PRO A 8 23.20 2.63 -20.08
C PRO A 8 24.19 3.27 -19.11
N GLU A 9 25.19 2.50 -18.69
CA GLU A 9 26.27 2.93 -17.78
C GLU A 9 25.81 3.38 -16.36
N SER A 10 24.51 3.34 -16.04
CA SER A 10 23.98 3.65 -14.69
C SER A 10 24.16 2.54 -13.65
N ALA A 11 24.71 1.39 -14.04
CA ALA A 11 24.95 0.26 -13.15
C ALA A 11 26.24 0.48 -12.34
N GLN A 12 26.10 0.76 -11.05
CA GLN A 12 27.22 1.08 -10.15
C GLN A 12 27.27 0.13 -8.95
N VAL A 13 28.47 -0.36 -8.62
CA VAL A 13 28.69 -1.11 -7.37
C VAL A 13 28.81 -0.09 -6.24
N VAL A 14 27.83 -0.09 -5.33
CA VAL A 14 27.86 0.74 -4.13
C VAL A 14 28.36 -0.12 -2.98
N SER A 15 29.42 0.34 -2.33
CA SER A 15 29.98 -0.25 -1.11
C SER A 15 29.97 0.80 0.00
N THR A 16 29.41 0.45 1.16
CA THR A 16 29.55 1.27 2.37
C THR A 16 30.61 0.72 3.31
N VAL A 17 31.03 1.60 4.21
CA VAL A 17 31.96 1.38 5.34
C VAL A 17 31.71 0.12 6.19
N ALA A 18 30.52 -0.48 6.13
CA ALA A 18 30.12 -1.63 6.95
C ALA A 18 30.30 -3.01 6.26
N ASN A 19 31.16 -3.11 5.22
CA ASN A 19 31.28 -4.26 4.31
C ASN A 19 30.00 -4.60 3.50
N LEU A 20 28.96 -3.75 3.58
CA LEU A 20 27.74 -3.92 2.80
C LEU A 20 27.99 -3.43 1.36
N THR A 21 27.79 -4.31 0.38
CA THR A 21 28.00 -4.00 -1.05
C THR A 21 26.84 -4.52 -1.88
N TRP A 22 26.34 -3.70 -2.80
CA TRP A 22 25.23 -4.00 -3.70
C TRP A 22 25.46 -3.37 -5.08
N LEU A 23 24.62 -3.73 -6.04
CA LEU A 23 24.61 -3.16 -7.38
C LEU A 23 23.38 -2.24 -7.50
N ASP A 24 23.59 -0.94 -7.55
CA ASP A 24 22.57 0.03 -7.98
C ASP A 24 22.48 0.01 -9.51
N CYS A 25 21.27 0.18 -10.07
CA CYS A 25 21.08 0.39 -11.51
C CYS A 25 19.82 1.21 -11.78
N ASN A 26 19.90 2.20 -12.68
CA ASN A 26 18.74 3.02 -13.03
C ASN A 26 18.04 2.48 -14.29
N PHE A 27 16.75 2.77 -14.41
CA PHE A 27 15.94 2.52 -15.60
C PHE A 27 14.98 3.68 -15.85
N THR A 28 14.59 3.92 -17.09
CA THR A 28 13.48 4.81 -17.45
C THR A 28 12.32 4.01 -18.00
N PHE A 29 11.11 4.55 -17.85
CA PHE A 29 9.90 3.96 -18.41
C PHE A 29 8.85 5.01 -18.76
N ARG A 30 7.84 4.60 -19.53
CA ARG A 30 6.64 5.43 -19.77
C ARG A 30 5.36 4.76 -19.26
N THR A 31 4.46 5.57 -18.69
CA THR A 31 3.06 5.19 -18.43
C THR A 31 2.19 5.53 -19.64
N LYS A 32 1.09 4.79 -19.83
CA LYS A 32 0.15 5.05 -20.92
C LYS A 32 -0.90 6.09 -20.57
N HIS A 33 -1.48 5.98 -19.36
CA HIS A 33 -2.63 6.76 -18.92
C HIS A 33 -2.44 7.12 -17.43
N PRO A 34 -2.18 8.40 -17.12
CA PRO A 34 -1.79 9.45 -18.06
C PRO A 34 -0.50 9.08 -18.82
N PRO A 35 -0.32 9.55 -20.07
CA PRO A 35 0.97 9.55 -20.73
C PRO A 35 1.99 10.29 -19.86
N ALA A 36 3.05 9.61 -19.47
CA ALA A 36 4.06 10.21 -18.58
C ALA A 36 5.41 9.53 -18.72
N SER A 37 6.46 10.34 -18.50
CA SER A 37 7.84 9.92 -18.46
C SER A 37 8.29 9.69 -17.01
N CYS A 38 8.92 8.55 -16.75
CA CYS A 38 9.32 8.13 -15.40
C CYS A 38 10.78 7.62 -15.36
N LEU A 39 11.41 7.81 -14.21
CA LEU A 39 12.68 7.22 -13.81
C LEU A 39 12.42 6.11 -12.77
N GLY A 40 13.38 5.21 -12.59
CA GLY A 40 13.38 4.25 -11.51
C GLY A 40 14.79 3.73 -11.22
N LYS A 41 14.93 3.07 -10.07
CA LYS A 41 16.18 2.55 -9.54
C LYS A 41 15.97 1.16 -8.96
N LEU A 42 16.93 0.28 -9.20
CA LEU A 42 17.05 -1.07 -8.66
C LEU A 42 18.23 -1.10 -7.70
N MET A 43 18.00 -1.56 -6.48
CA MET A 43 19.06 -1.99 -5.55
C MET A 43 19.13 -3.52 -5.62
N MET A 44 20.24 -4.09 -6.05
CA MET A 44 20.39 -5.54 -6.25
C MET A 44 21.46 -6.15 -5.34
N LEU A 45 21.09 -7.21 -4.62
CA LEU A 45 21.99 -7.97 -3.75
C LEU A 45 22.43 -9.29 -4.40
N PRO A 46 23.68 -9.74 -4.16
CA PRO A 46 24.19 -11.00 -4.66
C PRO A 46 23.66 -12.19 -3.84
N GLU A 47 22.89 -13.07 -4.48
CA GLU A 47 22.41 -14.34 -3.93
C GLU A 47 23.34 -15.48 -4.38
N LYS A 48 23.83 -16.27 -3.41
CA LYS A 48 24.67 -17.45 -3.69
C LYS A 48 23.79 -18.66 -3.96
N VAL A 49 23.74 -19.10 -5.21
CA VAL A 49 23.03 -20.32 -5.61
C VAL A 49 23.95 -21.54 -5.42
N SER A 50 23.35 -22.71 -5.22
CA SER A 50 24.03 -23.98 -4.89
C SER A 50 24.87 -24.58 -6.02
N ASP A 51 24.84 -23.99 -7.22
CA ASP A 51 25.68 -24.33 -8.37
C ASP A 51 26.99 -23.51 -8.42
N GLY A 52 27.13 -22.50 -7.55
CA GLY A 52 28.27 -21.57 -7.54
C GLY A 52 28.10 -20.34 -8.41
N GLN A 53 26.95 -20.13 -9.05
CA GLN A 53 26.65 -18.88 -9.74
C GLN A 53 26.16 -17.79 -8.76
N LEU A 54 26.45 -16.54 -9.13
CA LEU A 54 25.96 -15.34 -8.45
C LEU A 54 24.71 -14.84 -9.15
N HIS A 55 23.56 -15.05 -8.53
CA HIS A 55 22.30 -14.46 -8.99
C HIS A 55 22.16 -13.06 -8.36
N TRP A 56 21.57 -12.12 -9.10
CA TRP A 56 21.32 -10.77 -8.60
C TRP A 56 19.84 -10.61 -8.30
N LYS A 57 19.52 -10.52 -7.02
CA LYS A 57 18.15 -10.35 -6.53
C LYS A 57 17.88 -8.86 -6.35
N ILE A 58 16.87 -8.34 -7.03
CA ILE A 58 16.33 -7.00 -6.76
C ILE A 58 15.81 -7.02 -5.32
N TRP A 59 16.44 -6.22 -4.46
CA TRP A 59 16.12 -6.06 -3.05
C TRP A 59 15.15 -4.90 -2.83
N THR A 60 15.36 -3.79 -3.54
CA THR A 60 14.37 -2.72 -3.68
C THR A 60 14.26 -2.29 -5.13
N MET A 61 13.05 -1.89 -5.53
CA MET A 61 12.78 -1.16 -6.76
C MET A 61 11.95 0.06 -6.38
N ALA A 62 12.34 1.22 -6.89
CA ALA A 62 11.62 2.47 -6.68
C ALA A 62 11.49 3.23 -7.99
N THR A 63 10.47 4.08 -8.08
CA THR A 63 10.09 4.77 -9.31
C THR A 63 9.65 6.21 -9.03
N LEU A 64 10.13 7.13 -9.85
CA LEU A 64 9.83 8.56 -9.80
C LEU A 64 9.09 8.97 -11.10
N LEU A 65 7.91 9.55 -10.96
CA LEU A 65 7.24 10.27 -12.04
C LEU A 65 8.03 11.56 -12.31
N THR A 66 8.48 11.78 -13.55
CA THR A 66 9.34 12.94 -13.89
C THR A 66 8.59 14.03 -14.66
N ALA A 67 7.63 13.67 -15.52
CA ALA A 67 6.75 14.61 -16.21
C ALA A 67 5.51 13.88 -16.75
N PHE A 68 4.35 14.55 -16.79
CA PHE A 68 3.23 14.13 -17.62
C PHE A 68 3.48 14.59 -19.06
N ASP A 69 3.35 13.67 -20.02
CA ASP A 69 3.63 13.96 -21.44
C ASP A 69 2.52 14.81 -22.07
N ASP A 70 1.26 14.65 -21.61
CA ASP A 70 0.08 15.42 -22.04
C ASP A 70 0.00 16.82 -21.38
N PHE A 71 0.69 17.02 -20.25
CA PHE A 71 0.67 18.27 -19.47
C PHE A 71 2.10 18.80 -19.25
N PRO A 72 2.81 19.21 -20.32
CA PRO A 72 4.17 19.73 -20.22
C PRO A 72 4.20 21.09 -19.51
N GLU A 73 5.18 21.29 -18.66
CA GLU A 73 5.35 22.53 -17.88
C GLU A 73 5.90 23.67 -18.73
N ASP A 74 5.16 24.78 -18.79
CA ASP A 74 5.59 26.02 -19.43
C ASP A 74 6.17 26.99 -18.40
N VAL A 75 7.47 26.85 -18.15
CA VAL A 75 8.24 27.74 -17.27
C VAL A 75 8.25 29.22 -17.72
N ARG A 76 7.71 29.57 -18.90
CA ARG A 76 7.51 30.98 -19.29
C ARG A 76 6.42 31.64 -18.45
N LEU A 77 5.41 30.89 -18.01
CA LEU A 77 4.32 31.37 -17.14
C LEU A 77 4.81 31.79 -15.75
N LEU A 78 6.00 31.35 -15.34
CA LEU A 78 6.68 31.84 -14.12
C LEU A 78 7.18 33.29 -14.24
N LYS A 79 7.46 33.74 -15.47
CA LYS A 79 7.74 35.14 -15.78
C LYS A 79 6.48 35.95 -16.00
N GLU A 80 5.32 35.29 -16.10
CA GLU A 80 4.07 36.01 -16.10
C GLU A 80 3.77 36.53 -14.67
N PRO A 81 3.18 37.72 -14.56
CA PRO A 81 2.64 38.33 -13.33
C PRO A 81 1.84 37.40 -12.35
N SER A 82 1.84 37.62 -11.01
CA SER A 82 0.92 37.12 -9.92
C SER A 82 0.17 38.25 -9.11
N THR A 83 -1.18 38.28 -8.98
CA THR A 83 -1.98 39.51 -8.69
C THR A 83 -2.10 39.91 -7.22
N ALA A 84 -1.93 41.21 -6.95
CA ALA A 84 -2.35 41.88 -5.73
C ALA A 84 -3.88 42.00 -5.62
N ILE A 85 -4.51 41.07 -4.88
CA ILE A 85 -5.97 41.04 -4.69
C ILE A 85 -6.42 42.21 -3.80
N GLY A 86 -7.17 43.15 -4.40
CA GLY A 86 -7.75 44.29 -3.69
C GLY A 86 -8.78 43.93 -2.62
N SER A 87 -8.89 44.77 -1.60
CA SER A 87 -9.77 44.58 -0.45
C SER A 87 -11.26 44.58 -0.85
N GLY A 88 -11.95 43.46 -0.61
CA GLY A 88 -13.40 43.32 -0.86
C GLY A 88 -13.77 42.56 -2.14
N THR A 89 -12.78 42.10 -2.91
CA THR A 89 -13.00 41.26 -4.09
C THR A 89 -13.51 39.87 -3.70
N VAL A 90 -14.54 39.37 -4.39
CA VAL A 90 -15.05 37.98 -4.29
C VAL A 90 -14.63 37.22 -5.55
N LEU A 91 -14.10 36.01 -5.39
CA LEU A 91 -13.27 35.35 -6.39
C LEU A 91 -13.74 33.88 -6.57
N SER A 92 -13.85 33.38 -7.80
CA SER A 92 -14.43 32.06 -8.16
C SER A 92 -13.62 31.39 -9.27
N THR A 93 -13.10 30.18 -9.02
CA THR A 93 -11.63 30.01 -9.09
C THR A 93 -11.18 28.53 -8.89
N ASP A 94 -9.88 28.12 -9.07
CA ASP A 94 -9.46 26.69 -9.12
C ASP A 94 -8.37 26.07 -8.17
N VAL A 95 -7.54 26.79 -7.38
CA VAL A 95 -6.80 26.24 -6.19
C VAL A 95 -6.52 27.31 -5.10
N VAL A 96 -6.72 27.05 -3.79
CA VAL A 96 -6.09 27.85 -2.69
C VAL A 96 -4.74 27.26 -2.28
N ILE A 97 -3.75 28.12 -2.06
CA ILE A 97 -2.60 27.85 -1.19
C ILE A 97 -2.68 28.74 0.07
N VAL A 98 -2.63 28.16 1.28
CA VAL A 98 -2.60 28.90 2.56
C VAL A 98 -1.18 28.90 3.12
N GLY A 99 -0.57 30.08 3.20
CA GLY A 99 0.84 30.30 3.53
C GLY A 99 1.67 30.63 2.29
N GLY A 100 2.30 31.81 2.29
CA GLY A 100 3.22 32.33 1.27
C GLY A 100 4.67 32.38 1.73
N GLY A 101 5.05 31.49 2.65
CA GLY A 101 6.43 31.05 2.81
C GLY A 101 6.84 30.05 1.72
N ASN A 102 8.10 29.62 1.75
CA ASN A 102 8.74 28.81 0.70
C ASN A 102 7.86 27.66 0.17
N ALA A 103 7.29 26.82 1.04
CA ALA A 103 6.47 25.68 0.64
C ALA A 103 5.27 26.06 -0.25
N GLY A 104 4.57 27.14 0.10
CA GLY A 104 3.45 27.65 -0.70
C GLY A 104 3.90 28.28 -2.02
N LEU A 105 5.04 28.98 -2.01
CA LEU A 105 5.63 29.57 -3.22
C LEU A 105 6.13 28.51 -4.22
N ILE A 106 6.64 27.36 -3.74
CA ILE A 106 7.01 26.22 -4.59
C ILE A 106 5.77 25.64 -5.30
N GLN A 107 4.70 25.41 -4.54
CA GLN A 107 3.45 24.87 -5.11
C GLN A 107 2.81 25.86 -6.08
N ALA A 108 2.80 27.16 -5.74
CA ALA A 108 2.38 28.23 -6.62
C ALA A 108 3.15 28.23 -7.94
N ALA A 109 4.48 28.13 -7.90
CA ALA A 109 5.30 28.05 -9.10
C ALA A 109 4.95 26.82 -9.96
N ARG A 110 4.81 25.62 -9.37
CA ARG A 110 4.49 24.41 -10.16
C ARG A 110 3.09 24.45 -10.76
N LEU A 111 2.08 24.92 -10.02
CA LEU A 111 0.73 25.15 -10.57
C LEU A 111 0.76 26.16 -11.72
N LYS A 112 1.53 27.24 -11.58
CA LYS A 112 1.69 28.25 -12.64
C LYS A 112 2.35 27.70 -13.89
N ALA A 113 3.42 26.91 -13.74
CA ALA A 113 4.08 26.25 -14.86
C ALA A 113 3.17 25.21 -15.54
N LEU A 114 2.22 24.61 -14.82
CA LEU A 114 1.17 23.73 -15.35
C LEU A 114 -0.06 24.49 -15.88
N ASN A 115 -0.05 25.83 -15.90
CA ASN A 115 -1.18 26.69 -16.28
C ASN A 115 -2.48 26.40 -15.50
N VAL A 116 -2.35 26.10 -14.21
CA VAL A 116 -3.46 25.90 -13.26
C VAL A 116 -3.69 27.19 -12.47
N ASP A 117 -4.95 27.53 -12.23
CA ASP A 117 -5.38 28.79 -11.61
C ASP A 117 -5.29 28.71 -10.07
N PHE A 118 -4.51 29.59 -9.43
CA PHE A 118 -4.33 29.62 -7.97
C PHE A 118 -4.04 31.04 -7.43
N VAL A 119 -4.06 31.21 -6.10
CA VAL A 119 -3.22 32.21 -5.40
C VAL A 119 -2.96 31.76 -3.97
N VAL A 120 -1.96 32.43 -3.41
CA VAL A 120 -1.38 32.25 -2.09
C VAL A 120 -2.00 33.25 -1.12
N ILE A 121 -2.50 32.78 0.02
CA ILE A 121 -2.98 33.62 1.12
C ILE A 121 -1.91 33.62 2.22
N GLU A 122 -1.26 34.76 2.46
CA GLU A 122 -0.24 34.92 3.51
C GLU A 122 -0.81 35.73 4.69
N LYS A 123 -0.43 35.39 5.92
CA LYS A 123 -0.84 36.08 7.16
C LYS A 123 0.07 37.27 7.50
N ASN A 124 1.28 37.27 6.98
CA ASN A 124 2.25 38.35 7.11
C ASN A 124 2.08 39.41 6.00
N PRO A 125 2.58 40.66 6.19
CA PRO A 125 2.52 41.71 5.17
C PRO A 125 3.26 41.42 3.85
N GLN A 126 4.24 40.52 3.84
CA GLN A 126 4.99 40.11 2.65
C GLN A 126 5.16 38.58 2.61
N THR A 127 5.31 38.02 1.40
CA THR A 127 5.70 36.61 1.23
C THR A 127 7.13 36.38 1.74
N GLY A 128 7.41 35.17 2.24
CA GLY A 128 8.71 34.86 2.87
C GLY A 128 8.99 35.52 4.23
N ASP A 129 8.11 36.40 4.75
CA ASP A 129 8.23 37.04 6.08
C ASP A 129 8.42 36.02 7.21
N ASN A 130 7.88 34.81 7.08
CA ASN A 130 8.02 33.72 8.05
C ASN A 130 9.48 33.29 8.28
N TRP A 131 10.38 33.60 7.34
CA TRP A 131 11.83 33.48 7.45
C TRP A 131 12.53 34.85 7.55
N ALA A 132 12.13 35.83 6.75
CA ALA A 132 12.77 37.16 6.74
C ALA A 132 12.60 37.92 8.08
N LYS A 133 11.58 37.60 8.88
CA LYS A 133 11.36 38.13 10.23
C LYS A 133 11.81 37.19 11.36
N ARG A 134 12.77 36.29 11.12
CA ARG A 134 13.52 35.58 12.18
C ARG A 134 14.63 36.48 12.77
N TYR A 135 15.50 35.95 13.63
CA TYR A 135 16.55 36.72 14.31
C TYR A 135 17.75 37.03 13.40
N ASP A 136 18.43 38.16 13.67
CA ASP A 136 19.40 38.79 12.76
C ASP A 136 20.63 37.90 12.46
N TYR A 137 20.98 37.00 13.40
CA TYR A 137 22.13 36.11 13.31
C TYR A 137 21.83 34.78 12.56
N MET A 138 20.58 34.53 12.17
CA MET A 138 20.17 33.25 11.57
C MET A 138 21.00 32.88 10.33
N ARG A 139 21.61 31.70 10.36
CA ARG A 139 22.35 31.11 9.23
C ARG A 139 21.62 29.88 8.68
N PHE A 140 21.92 29.52 7.44
CA PHE A 140 21.58 28.20 6.92
C PHE A 140 22.56 27.17 7.47
N HIS A 141 22.07 26.30 8.35
CA HIS A 141 22.81 25.16 8.92
C HIS A 141 22.83 23.94 7.98
N ILE A 142 22.56 24.17 6.69
CA ILE A 142 22.40 23.17 5.63
C ILE A 142 22.98 23.72 4.32
N GLY A 143 23.42 22.86 3.40
CA GLY A 143 24.07 23.29 2.15
C GLY A 143 23.16 24.15 1.27
N LYS A 144 23.69 25.20 0.64
CA LYS A 144 22.91 26.16 -0.17
C LYS A 144 22.08 25.48 -1.27
N ASN A 145 22.62 24.43 -1.89
CA ASN A 145 21.96 23.70 -2.96
C ASN A 145 20.78 22.83 -2.46
N TYR A 146 20.77 22.46 -1.17
CA TYR A 146 19.63 21.83 -0.49
C TYR A 146 18.45 22.81 -0.28
N CYS A 147 18.73 24.12 -0.25
CA CYS A 147 17.71 25.17 -0.13
C CYS A 147 17.11 25.63 -1.47
N GLN A 148 17.47 24.99 -2.59
CA GLN A 148 17.07 25.44 -3.91
C GLN A 148 15.56 25.29 -4.15
N MET A 149 14.93 26.34 -4.64
CA MET A 149 13.52 26.34 -5.04
C MET A 149 13.41 25.75 -6.47
N PRO A 150 12.43 24.88 -6.77
CA PRO A 150 12.12 24.50 -8.14
C PRO A 150 11.92 25.72 -9.04
N TYR A 151 12.44 25.64 -10.27
CA TYR A 151 12.47 26.71 -11.28
C TYR A 151 13.23 28.00 -10.94
N LEU A 152 13.58 28.24 -9.68
CA LEU A 152 14.33 29.40 -9.22
C LEU A 152 15.64 28.97 -8.54
N PRO A 153 16.63 28.49 -9.31
CA PRO A 153 18.01 28.39 -8.81
C PRO A 153 18.48 29.76 -8.35
N TYR A 154 19.34 29.81 -7.32
CA TYR A 154 19.81 31.06 -6.72
C TYR A 154 20.43 32.00 -7.78
N PRO A 155 19.81 33.15 -8.07
CA PRO A 155 20.19 33.97 -9.21
C PRO A 155 21.34 34.93 -8.90
N GLU A 156 21.98 35.41 -9.96
CA GLU A 156 22.84 36.60 -9.96
C GLU A 156 21.99 37.84 -10.36
N GLU A 157 21.01 38.23 -9.52
CA GLU A 157 20.02 39.36 -9.63
C GLU A 157 18.63 39.02 -10.30
N ALA A 158 17.55 39.82 -10.05
CA ALA A 158 16.11 39.39 -10.13
C ALA A 158 15.03 40.51 -10.42
N ASP A 159 13.72 40.17 -10.67
CA ASP A 159 12.45 40.98 -10.41
C ASP A 159 11.05 40.32 -10.86
N PHE A 160 9.86 40.94 -10.57
CA PHE A 160 8.43 40.37 -10.49
C PHE A 160 7.27 41.42 -10.86
N ASP A 161 5.90 41.32 -10.87
CA ASP A 161 4.75 40.36 -10.58
C ASP A 161 3.34 40.80 -11.25
N GLU A 162 2.09 40.41 -10.80
CA GLU A 162 0.62 40.79 -11.18
C GLU A 162 -0.55 39.89 -11.94
N ASN A 163 -0.79 38.53 -11.91
CA ASN A 163 -2.00 37.70 -12.43
C ASN A 163 -2.59 36.52 -11.50
N ALA A 164 -3.75 35.86 -11.76
CA ALA A 164 -4.81 35.67 -10.69
C ALA A 164 -5.75 34.38 -10.51
N GLN A 165 -5.80 33.70 -9.30
CA GLN A 165 -6.98 33.17 -8.46
C GLN A 165 -7.09 31.63 -8.01
N VAL A 166 -7.06 31.10 -6.73
CA VAL A 166 -7.92 30.86 -5.46
C VAL A 166 -8.97 29.67 -5.35
N TRP A 167 -9.63 29.42 -4.17
CA TRP A 167 -10.86 28.61 -3.81
C TRP A 167 -11.53 29.14 -2.50
N LYS A 168 -12.69 28.61 -2.02
CA LYS A 168 -13.50 29.22 -0.91
C LYS A 168 -12.92 29.01 0.49
N LEU A 169 -12.73 30.14 1.17
CA LEU A 169 -12.45 30.28 2.59
C LEU A 169 -13.13 31.56 3.11
N ASP A 170 -13.36 31.64 4.41
CA ASP A 170 -13.66 32.89 5.12
C ASP A 170 -12.39 33.39 5.83
N LEU A 171 -12.12 34.70 5.74
CA LEU A 171 -10.84 35.32 6.10
C LEU A 171 -11.05 36.61 6.89
N ILE A 172 -10.10 36.96 7.76
CA ILE A 172 -10.01 38.29 8.38
C ILE A 172 -8.81 39.03 7.77
N VAL A 173 -9.08 40.14 7.10
CA VAL A 173 -8.05 40.98 6.46
C VAL A 173 -8.27 42.42 6.90
N GLU A 174 -7.27 43.01 7.56
CA GLU A 174 -7.32 44.38 8.13
C GLU A 174 -8.46 44.56 9.16
N GLY A 175 -8.86 43.48 9.83
CA GLY A 175 -9.96 43.46 10.80
C GLY A 175 -11.36 43.29 10.18
N ALA A 176 -11.48 43.21 8.85
CA ALA A 176 -12.74 42.95 8.16
C ALA A 176 -12.85 41.48 7.70
N GLN A 177 -14.01 40.87 7.93
CA GLN A 177 -14.33 39.50 7.47
C GLN A 177 -14.68 39.50 5.97
N LYS A 178 -14.14 38.54 5.21
CA LYS A 178 -14.26 38.40 3.74
C LYS A 178 -14.42 36.91 3.35
N SER A 179 -14.93 36.63 2.15
CA SER A 179 -15.19 35.27 1.66
C SER A 179 -14.76 35.05 0.20
N ILE A 180 -14.09 33.93 -0.09
CA ILE A 180 -13.67 33.48 -1.44
C ILE A 180 -14.69 32.43 -2.00
N THR A 181 -14.61 31.82 -3.20
CA THR A 181 -15.68 30.95 -3.80
C THR A 181 -15.20 29.56 -4.27
N CYS A 182 -16.10 28.55 -4.26
CA CYS A 182 -15.79 27.18 -3.84
C CYS A 182 -15.69 26.12 -4.95
N ARG A 183 -14.46 25.75 -5.33
CA ARG A 183 -13.97 24.35 -5.69
C ARG A 183 -11.81 22.82 -4.20
N ALA A 184 -10.46 23.10 -4.11
CA ALA A 184 -9.33 22.39 -3.49
C ALA A 184 -8.50 23.36 -2.62
N LEU A 185 -7.88 22.82 -1.56
CA LEU A 185 -7.25 23.59 -0.49
C LEU A 185 -5.90 23.00 -0.08
N ILE A 186 -4.81 23.71 -0.38
CA ILE A 186 -3.44 23.33 -0.01
C ILE A 186 -3.04 24.12 1.25
N ILE A 187 -2.73 23.41 2.33
CA ILE A 187 -2.23 24.02 3.58
C ILE A 187 -0.69 23.97 3.57
N ALA A 188 -0.06 25.14 3.40
CA ALA A 188 1.37 25.31 3.21
C ALA A 188 2.03 26.20 4.29
N THR A 189 1.42 26.28 5.47
CA THR A 189 1.85 27.11 6.61
C THR A 189 3.15 26.65 7.29
N GLY A 190 3.70 25.50 6.88
CA GLY A 190 4.85 24.84 7.48
C GLY A 190 4.47 23.75 8.50
N SER A 191 5.38 22.80 8.73
CA SER A 191 5.17 21.65 9.62
C SER A 191 5.30 22.03 11.11
N GLY A 192 4.33 22.79 11.63
CA GLY A 192 4.20 23.10 13.05
C GLY A 192 5.15 24.18 13.60
N PHE A 193 6.12 24.66 12.81
CA PHE A 193 7.10 25.69 13.20
C PHE A 193 6.54 27.13 13.34
N SER A 194 5.26 27.22 13.68
CA SER A 194 4.41 28.41 13.76
C SER A 194 4.12 28.78 15.23
N THR A 195 3.69 27.82 16.07
CA THR A 195 3.40 28.03 17.50
C THR A 195 4.63 27.75 18.39
N PRO A 196 5.16 28.76 19.12
CA PRO A 196 6.27 28.59 20.06
C PRO A 196 5.97 27.61 21.20
N PHE A 197 6.84 26.63 21.43
CA PHE A 197 6.76 25.77 22.60
C PHE A 197 7.54 26.38 23.76
N ILE A 198 6.85 26.89 24.79
CA ILE A 198 7.43 27.29 26.07
C ILE A 198 6.85 26.37 27.15
N PRO A 199 7.68 25.61 27.90
CA PRO A 199 7.21 24.79 29.01
C PRO A 199 6.49 25.62 30.09
N ASP A 200 5.48 25.04 30.74
CA ASP A 200 4.92 25.66 31.94
C ASP A 200 5.91 25.54 33.11
N VAL A 201 6.17 26.67 33.78
CA VAL A 201 7.22 26.83 34.80
C VAL A 201 6.70 27.83 35.83
N ALA A 202 6.68 27.40 37.10
CA ALA A 202 5.96 28.09 38.16
C ALA A 202 6.52 29.50 38.46
N ASP A 203 5.73 30.32 39.14
CA ASP A 203 6.12 31.66 39.60
C ASP A 203 6.53 32.67 38.50
N ARG A 204 6.12 32.46 37.23
CA ARG A 204 6.50 33.29 36.06
C ARG A 204 6.39 34.82 36.25
N GLY A 205 5.50 35.29 37.12
CA GLY A 205 5.38 36.71 37.48
C GLY A 205 6.47 37.26 38.43
N ALA A 206 7.33 36.41 39.01
CA ALA A 206 8.39 36.81 39.93
C ALA A 206 9.57 37.50 39.20
N PHE A 207 9.97 36.97 38.05
CA PHE A 207 11.05 37.52 37.23
C PHE A 207 10.63 38.83 36.56
N LYS A 208 11.56 39.78 36.45
CA LYS A 208 11.31 41.14 35.95
C LYS A 208 12.13 41.53 34.71
N GLY A 209 13.08 40.69 34.30
CA GLY A 209 13.82 40.87 33.06
C GLY A 209 13.05 40.37 31.83
N PRO A 210 13.56 40.60 30.60
CA PRO A 210 12.99 40.05 29.37
C PRO A 210 12.99 38.51 29.39
N SER A 211 11.86 37.89 29.06
CA SER A 211 11.73 36.43 28.93
C SER A 211 11.04 36.08 27.61
N LEU A 212 11.84 35.84 26.57
CA LEU A 212 11.42 35.68 25.17
C LEU A 212 11.55 34.24 24.69
N HIS A 213 10.76 33.80 23.72
CA HIS A 213 11.10 32.63 22.90
C HIS A 213 12.03 33.03 21.76
N SER A 214 12.80 32.10 21.20
CA SER A 214 13.71 32.34 20.07
C SER A 214 13.02 32.89 18.82
N SER A 215 11.71 32.64 18.66
CA SER A 215 10.86 33.27 17.62
C SER A 215 10.59 34.76 17.83
N SER A 216 10.82 35.26 19.04
CA SER A 216 10.60 36.65 19.47
C SER A 216 11.90 37.37 19.84
N PHE A 217 13.02 36.64 19.87
CA PHE A 217 14.36 37.19 19.92
C PHE A 217 14.71 37.84 18.56
N ARG A 218 15.53 38.89 18.60
CA ARG A 218 15.97 39.68 17.43
C ARG A 218 17.48 39.65 17.32
N SER A 219 18.14 40.27 18.31
CA SER A 219 19.57 40.12 18.56
C SER A 219 19.92 40.42 20.02
N GLY A 220 21.08 39.97 20.48
CA GLY A 220 21.63 40.27 21.79
C GLY A 220 21.88 41.75 22.01
N LYS A 221 22.04 42.52 20.92
CA LYS A 221 22.10 43.99 20.96
C LYS A 221 20.80 44.61 21.45
N GLU A 222 19.64 44.03 21.11
CA GLU A 222 18.35 44.49 21.64
C GLU A 222 18.24 44.21 23.15
N LEU A 223 18.66 43.02 23.61
CA LEU A 223 18.70 42.70 25.05
C LEU A 223 19.63 43.66 25.82
N LEU A 224 20.79 43.98 25.26
CA LEU A 224 21.72 44.97 25.83
C LEU A 224 21.13 46.39 25.86
N GLN A 225 20.43 46.81 24.81
CA GLN A 225 19.72 48.10 24.75
C GLN A 225 18.58 48.17 25.78
N HIS A 226 17.91 47.05 26.03
CA HIS A 226 16.94 46.89 27.12
C HIS A 226 17.58 46.68 28.51
N GLY A 227 18.91 46.82 28.62
CA GLY A 227 19.65 46.91 29.89
C GLY A 227 20.17 45.59 30.46
N ALA A 228 19.97 44.46 29.77
CA ALA A 228 20.52 43.17 30.19
C ALA A 228 22.06 43.17 30.05
N LYS A 229 22.75 42.53 31.01
CA LYS A 229 24.21 42.27 30.96
C LYS A 229 24.51 40.78 30.87
N SER A 230 23.48 39.94 31.07
CA SER A 230 23.56 38.49 31.10
C SER A 230 22.27 37.87 30.57
N VAL A 231 22.39 36.66 30.03
CA VAL A 231 21.27 35.90 29.45
C VAL A 231 21.37 34.43 29.84
N ILE A 232 20.23 33.82 30.14
CA ILE A 232 20.07 32.37 30.29
C ILE A 232 19.33 31.85 29.06
N ILE A 233 19.93 30.91 28.35
CA ILE A 233 19.41 30.28 27.14
C ILE A 233 18.90 28.90 27.53
N ILE A 234 17.59 28.66 27.35
CA ILE A 234 16.95 27.40 27.72
C ILE A 234 16.75 26.57 26.46
N GLY A 235 17.61 25.57 26.24
CA GLY A 235 17.71 24.84 24.98
C GLY A 235 19.16 24.59 24.60
N SER A 236 19.38 23.67 23.66
CA SER A 236 20.72 23.15 23.33
C SER A 236 20.83 22.56 21.92
N ALA A 237 19.88 22.90 21.03
CA ALA A 237 19.90 22.61 19.59
C ALA A 237 20.30 23.87 18.80
N ASN A 238 20.44 23.80 17.46
CA ASN A 238 20.88 24.91 16.57
C ASN A 238 20.54 26.34 17.06
N SER A 239 19.25 26.69 17.19
CA SER A 239 18.80 28.03 17.63
C SER A 239 19.37 28.51 18.98
N ALA A 240 19.76 27.59 19.88
CA ALA A 240 20.38 27.93 21.16
C ALA A 240 21.87 28.26 21.02
N PHE A 241 22.54 27.73 19.99
CA PHE A 241 23.92 28.11 19.63
C PHE A 241 23.93 29.45 18.90
N ASP A 242 23.02 29.67 17.94
CA ASP A 242 22.84 30.96 17.25
C ASP A 242 22.62 32.12 18.24
N VAL A 243 21.71 31.92 19.21
CA VAL A 243 21.42 32.91 20.26
C VAL A 243 22.60 33.08 21.23
N LEU A 244 23.36 32.02 21.52
CA LEU A 244 24.54 32.08 22.40
C LEU A 244 25.66 32.91 21.76
N GLU A 245 25.95 32.67 20.48
CA GLU A 245 26.96 33.44 19.75
C GLU A 245 26.57 34.91 19.61
N ASP A 246 25.35 35.22 19.17
CA ASP A 246 24.92 36.61 18.99
C ASP A 246 24.85 37.38 20.33
N CYS A 247 24.43 36.72 21.41
CA CYS A 247 24.46 37.33 22.74
C CYS A 247 25.90 37.56 23.23
N HIS A 248 26.82 36.61 23.01
CA HIS A 248 28.23 36.81 23.33
C HIS A 248 28.85 37.93 22.51
N ASN A 249 28.59 37.98 21.20
CA ASN A 249 29.05 39.03 20.28
C ASN A 249 28.47 40.41 20.60
N ALA A 250 27.30 40.48 21.26
CA ALA A 250 26.74 41.70 21.84
C ALA A 250 27.38 42.10 23.18
N GLY A 251 28.22 41.26 23.78
CA GLY A 251 28.88 41.50 25.08
C GLY A 251 28.10 41.03 26.31
N LEU A 252 27.07 40.19 26.15
CA LEU A 252 26.32 39.61 27.26
C LEU A 252 27.09 38.43 27.89
N THR A 253 26.98 38.28 29.21
CA THR A 253 27.40 37.06 29.90
C THR A 253 26.41 35.94 29.60
N VAL A 254 26.83 34.95 28.81
CA VAL A 254 25.97 33.86 28.31
C VAL A 254 26.01 32.61 29.20
N GLN A 255 24.82 32.06 29.47
CA GLN A 255 24.63 30.80 30.19
C GLN A 255 23.61 29.93 29.45
N MET A 256 23.77 28.60 29.48
CA MET A 256 22.90 27.65 28.78
C MET A 256 22.37 26.56 29.73
N ILE A 257 21.10 26.20 29.57
CA ILE A 257 20.46 25.06 30.24
C ILE A 257 20.15 23.96 29.22
N GLN A 258 20.81 22.81 29.37
CA GLN A 258 20.59 21.60 28.59
C GLN A 258 19.83 20.56 29.44
N ARG A 259 18.57 20.26 29.06
CA ARG A 259 17.76 19.23 29.72
C ARG A 259 18.35 17.82 29.58
N SER A 260 18.76 17.48 28.37
CA SER A 260 19.11 16.13 27.91
C SER A 260 20.27 16.23 26.92
N PRO A 261 21.08 15.17 26.73
CA PRO A 261 22.16 15.19 25.75
C PRO A 261 21.67 15.57 24.34
N THR A 262 22.51 16.29 23.60
CA THR A 262 22.22 16.79 22.25
C THR A 262 23.02 15.99 21.23
N TYR A 263 22.41 15.60 20.11
CA TYR A 263 23.15 15.08 18.97
C TYR A 263 23.90 16.20 18.24
N VAL A 264 25.22 16.08 18.08
CA VAL A 264 26.08 17.09 17.44
C VAL A 264 26.79 16.48 16.23
N ILE A 265 26.50 16.99 15.04
CA ILE A 265 27.08 16.53 13.78
C ILE A 265 27.97 17.62 13.15
N PRO A 266 29.25 17.34 12.87
CA PRO A 266 30.11 18.23 12.08
C PRO A 266 29.53 18.55 10.71
N MET A 267 29.64 19.80 10.26
CA MET A 267 29.28 20.19 8.90
C MET A 267 30.06 19.39 7.84
N ARG A 268 31.26 18.88 8.18
CA ARG A 268 32.05 17.97 7.32
C ARG A 268 31.42 16.58 7.14
N TYR A 269 30.54 16.13 8.04
CA TYR A 269 29.74 14.90 7.87
C TYR A 269 28.45 15.22 7.14
N TYR A 270 27.78 16.30 7.53
CA TYR A 270 26.54 16.78 6.90
C TYR A 270 26.72 16.96 5.39
N ALA A 271 27.77 17.69 4.99
CA ALA A 271 28.12 17.96 3.60
C ALA A 271 29.01 16.87 2.96
N HIS A 272 29.03 15.63 3.49
CA HIS A 272 29.77 14.55 2.86
C HIS A 272 29.05 14.09 1.57
N PRO A 273 29.74 13.88 0.41
CA PRO A 273 29.09 13.52 -0.85
C PRO A 273 28.35 12.17 -0.86
N GLN A 274 28.60 11.30 0.13
CA GLN A 274 27.85 10.04 0.35
C GLN A 274 26.72 10.18 1.39
N GLY A 275 26.49 11.39 1.89
CA GLY A 275 25.38 11.80 2.75
C GLY A 275 24.62 12.97 2.10
N LEU A 276 24.22 13.97 2.89
CA LEU A 276 23.44 15.11 2.38
C LEU A 276 24.27 16.08 1.50
N GLY A 277 25.60 15.95 1.46
CA GLY A 277 26.45 16.66 0.50
C GLY A 277 26.32 16.20 -0.95
N ILE A 278 25.51 15.17 -1.23
CA ILE A 278 25.26 14.72 -2.62
C ILE A 278 24.63 15.82 -3.50
N PHE A 279 23.86 16.74 -2.91
CA PHE A 279 23.30 17.93 -3.58
C PHE A 279 24.35 18.94 -4.07
N ASP A 280 25.61 18.81 -3.65
CA ASP A 280 26.73 19.65 -4.12
C ASP A 280 27.53 19.00 -5.26
N VAL A 281 27.23 17.75 -5.65
CA VAL A 281 27.98 16.99 -6.68
C VAL A 281 27.12 16.44 -7.83
N VAL A 282 25.80 16.36 -7.69
CA VAL A 282 24.84 16.04 -8.77
C VAL A 282 23.67 17.03 -8.76
N SER A 283 22.80 17.01 -9.78
CA SER A 283 21.63 17.90 -9.78
C SER A 283 20.64 17.53 -8.67
N THR A 284 19.82 18.50 -8.25
CA THR A 284 18.83 18.34 -7.17
C THR A 284 17.94 17.12 -7.40
N GLU A 285 17.49 16.88 -8.64
CA GLU A 285 16.64 15.75 -8.99
C GLU A 285 17.35 14.40 -8.82
N VAL A 286 18.65 14.32 -9.10
CA VAL A 286 19.46 13.11 -8.94
C VAL A 286 19.83 12.89 -7.47
N ALA A 287 20.04 13.96 -6.71
CA ALA A 287 20.27 13.92 -5.27
C ALA A 287 19.01 13.48 -4.51
N ASP A 288 17.85 14.10 -4.78
CA ASP A 288 16.54 13.71 -4.26
C ASP A 288 16.22 12.26 -4.60
N ALA A 289 16.44 11.86 -5.87
CA ALA A 289 16.24 10.49 -6.29
C ALA A 289 17.18 9.50 -5.56
N THR A 290 18.44 9.88 -5.30
CA THR A 290 19.40 8.98 -4.66
C THR A 290 19.13 8.79 -3.17
N ILE A 291 18.67 9.83 -2.46
CA ILE A 291 18.34 9.75 -1.03
C ILE A 291 16.93 9.18 -0.80
N ASN A 292 15.91 9.68 -1.50
CA ASN A 292 14.51 9.44 -1.16
C ASN A 292 13.86 8.25 -1.90
N MET A 293 14.51 7.66 -2.92
CA MET A 293 14.01 6.43 -3.56
C MET A 293 14.45 5.13 -2.84
N GLY A 294 15.13 5.22 -1.69
CA GLY A 294 15.31 4.07 -0.79
C GLY A 294 14.18 4.04 0.26
N PRO A 295 13.66 2.86 0.66
CA PRO A 295 12.76 2.76 1.81
C PRO A 295 13.41 3.41 3.04
N VAL A 296 12.69 4.24 3.80
CA VAL A 296 13.32 5.16 4.77
C VAL A 296 14.10 4.41 5.86
N ALA A 297 13.61 3.24 6.29
CA ALA A 297 14.29 2.36 7.25
C ALA A 297 15.63 1.77 6.76
N ILE A 298 15.95 1.87 5.46
CA ILE A 298 17.22 1.39 4.88
C ILE A 298 17.96 2.55 4.21
N GLY A 299 17.36 3.17 3.17
CA GLY A 299 17.96 4.26 2.42
C GLY A 299 18.26 5.49 3.29
N GLY A 300 17.33 5.85 4.18
CA GLY A 300 17.52 6.91 5.16
C GLY A 300 18.62 6.61 6.19
N GLN A 301 18.92 5.34 6.45
CA GLN A 301 20.01 4.96 7.37
C GLN A 301 21.39 4.94 6.70
N LEU A 302 21.48 4.94 5.35
CA LEU A 302 22.77 4.92 4.66
C LEU A 302 23.64 6.17 4.93
N PRO A 303 23.10 7.42 4.90
CA PRO A 303 23.83 8.59 5.41
C PRO A 303 24.26 8.42 6.87
N GLY A 304 23.40 7.85 7.72
CA GLY A 304 23.70 7.55 9.12
C GLY A 304 24.93 6.66 9.29
N LEU A 305 25.06 5.59 8.49
CA LEU A 305 26.25 4.73 8.48
C LEU A 305 27.53 5.47 8.06
N VAL A 306 27.41 6.39 7.10
CA VAL A 306 28.53 7.26 6.66
C VAL A 306 28.94 8.21 7.79
N HIS A 307 27.98 8.90 8.42
CA HIS A 307 28.24 9.76 9.57
C HIS A 307 28.88 8.99 10.74
N ALA A 308 28.39 7.77 11.03
CA ALA A 308 28.88 6.92 12.11
C ALA A 308 30.33 6.47 11.90
N ALA A 309 30.71 6.07 10.68
CA ALA A 309 32.09 5.70 10.39
C ALA A 309 33.04 6.90 10.44
N LEU A 310 32.65 8.05 9.89
CA LEU A 310 33.44 9.28 9.98
C LEU A 310 33.60 9.74 11.45
N ALA A 311 32.58 9.56 12.30
CA ALA A 311 32.68 9.80 13.73
C ALA A 311 33.59 8.79 14.46
N ALA A 312 33.66 7.53 14.01
CA ALA A 312 34.58 6.53 14.55
C ALA A 312 36.06 6.81 14.22
N GLU A 313 36.35 7.65 13.23
CA GLU A 313 37.71 8.16 12.95
C GLU A 313 38.14 9.28 13.92
N GLU A 314 37.20 10.01 14.54
CA GLU A 314 37.45 11.07 15.52
C GLU A 314 36.71 10.80 16.86
N PRO A 315 36.98 9.68 17.57
CA PRO A 315 36.19 9.25 18.73
C PRO A 315 36.19 10.23 19.91
N ASP A 316 37.22 11.06 20.01
CA ASP A 316 37.39 12.07 21.07
C ASP A 316 36.96 13.49 20.67
N ARG A 317 36.36 13.70 19.48
CA ARG A 317 36.06 15.04 18.92
C ARG A 317 35.34 15.98 19.89
N TYR A 318 34.42 15.44 20.69
CA TYR A 318 33.63 16.20 21.66
C TYR A 318 33.97 15.88 23.12
N SER A 319 35.15 15.31 23.40
CA SER A 319 35.61 15.06 24.78
C SER A 319 35.78 16.38 25.55
N GLU A 320 36.45 17.39 24.97
CA GLU A 320 36.60 18.72 25.61
C GLU A 320 35.25 19.43 25.84
N LEU A 321 34.29 19.29 24.91
CA LEU A 321 32.93 19.84 25.04
C LEU A 321 32.15 19.15 26.17
N ASN A 322 32.34 17.83 26.33
CA ASN A 322 31.75 17.04 27.40
C ASN A 322 32.35 17.35 28.78
N ASP A 323 33.65 17.66 28.84
CA ASP A 323 34.37 18.06 30.06
C ASP A 323 34.05 19.50 30.48
N ALA A 324 33.87 20.41 29.51
CA ALA A 324 33.30 21.75 29.72
C ALA A 324 31.83 21.72 30.20
N GLY A 325 31.18 20.55 30.14
CA GLY A 325 29.92 20.24 30.82
C GLY A 325 28.75 19.97 29.87
N PHE A 326 28.84 20.34 28.59
CA PHE A 326 27.79 20.13 27.60
C PHE A 326 27.77 18.66 27.14
N LYS A 327 26.65 17.96 27.30
CA LYS A 327 26.54 16.55 26.95
C LYS A 327 26.21 16.40 25.47
N ALA A 328 27.27 16.23 24.68
CA ALA A 328 27.20 15.94 23.26
C ALA A 328 27.12 14.43 23.01
N VAL A 329 26.29 14.04 22.05
CA VAL A 329 26.20 12.70 21.46
C VAL A 329 26.69 12.83 20.01
N ASP A 330 27.63 11.98 19.63
CA ASP A 330 28.20 11.92 18.27
C ASP A 330 27.48 10.89 17.39
N SER A 331 27.83 10.84 16.10
CA SER A 331 27.18 10.00 15.10
C SER A 331 27.43 8.49 15.27
N THR A 332 28.26 8.04 16.21
CA THR A 332 28.34 6.60 16.56
C THR A 332 27.17 6.14 17.45
N LYS A 333 26.38 7.07 18.00
CA LYS A 333 25.34 6.83 19.01
C LYS A 333 23.97 7.43 18.67
N ALA A 334 23.88 8.25 17.62
CA ALA A 334 22.66 8.88 17.14
C ALA A 334 22.77 9.18 15.64
N ASP A 335 21.64 9.30 14.95
CA ASP A 335 21.58 9.59 13.51
C ASP A 335 20.87 10.93 13.22
N LEU A 336 21.29 11.57 12.14
CA LEU A 336 20.69 12.80 11.63
C LEU A 336 19.31 12.57 10.99
N ILE A 337 19.14 11.46 10.26
CA ILE A 337 17.93 11.21 9.48
C ILE A 337 16.77 10.80 10.40
N ASP A 338 17.02 10.02 11.46
CA ASP A 338 16.09 9.89 12.59
C ASP A 338 15.73 11.26 13.19
N HIS A 339 16.72 12.06 13.60
CA HIS A 339 16.48 13.37 14.21
C HIS A 339 15.67 14.35 13.33
N LEU A 340 15.79 14.24 12.01
CA LEU A 340 14.98 14.98 11.04
C LEU A 340 13.54 14.42 10.95
N HIS A 341 13.36 13.11 10.82
CA HIS A 341 12.04 12.50 10.64
C HIS A 341 11.19 12.42 11.92
N SER A 342 11.79 12.11 13.08
CA SER A 342 11.07 11.87 14.33
C SER A 342 10.87 13.12 15.19
N ARG A 343 11.68 14.17 14.97
CA ARG A 343 11.67 15.41 15.79
C ARG A 343 11.82 16.70 15.00
N ALA A 344 12.25 16.62 13.74
CA ALA A 344 12.66 17.74 12.90
C ALA A 344 13.57 18.76 13.63
N GLY A 345 14.49 18.26 14.48
CA GLY A 345 15.29 19.08 15.38
C GLY A 345 15.93 18.32 16.55
N GLY A 346 16.33 19.05 17.58
CA GLY A 346 17.02 18.47 18.75
C GLY A 346 18.49 18.10 18.50
N PHE A 347 19.08 18.57 17.40
CA PHE A 347 20.49 18.41 17.05
C PHE A 347 21.19 19.76 16.86
N VAL A 348 22.52 19.72 16.76
CA VAL A 348 23.39 20.86 16.42
C VAL A 348 24.26 20.47 15.22
N VAL A 349 24.38 21.38 14.25
CA VAL A 349 25.41 21.28 13.20
C VAL A 349 26.66 22.03 13.68
N ASP A 350 27.73 21.29 13.96
CA ASP A 350 29.03 21.83 14.35
C ASP A 350 29.73 22.43 13.11
N MET A 351 29.74 23.76 13.05
CA MET A 351 30.41 24.53 11.99
C MET A 351 31.94 24.61 12.16
N GLY A 352 32.50 24.03 13.22
CA GLY A 352 33.95 23.98 13.50
C GLY A 352 34.54 25.23 14.15
N THR A 353 33.73 26.27 14.37
CA THR A 353 34.06 27.47 15.16
C THR A 353 32.77 28.07 15.74
N GLY A 354 32.85 28.74 16.90
CA GLY A 354 31.74 29.55 17.45
C GLY A 354 31.26 29.06 18.82
N GLY A 355 29.97 28.72 18.93
CA GLY A 355 29.33 28.36 20.20
C GLY A 355 29.96 27.16 20.92
N VAL A 356 30.59 26.24 20.18
CA VAL A 356 31.39 25.13 20.75
C VAL A 356 32.62 25.69 21.48
N ASP A 357 33.41 26.56 20.84
CA ASP A 357 34.60 27.18 21.42
C ASP A 357 34.26 28.04 22.66
N LEU A 358 33.12 28.74 22.61
CA LEU A 358 32.64 29.54 23.73
C LEU A 358 32.31 28.67 24.96
N ILE A 359 31.80 27.45 24.76
CA ILE A 359 31.58 26.49 25.85
C ILE A 359 32.91 25.89 26.32
N VAL A 360 33.75 25.40 25.40
CA VAL A 360 35.04 24.74 25.73
C VAL A 360 36.00 25.69 26.47
N SER A 361 36.05 26.96 26.08
CA SER A 361 36.83 28.00 26.77
C SER A 361 36.27 28.43 28.13
N GLY A 362 35.07 27.96 28.51
CA GLY A 362 34.35 28.39 29.71
C GLY A 362 33.76 29.80 29.64
N THR A 363 33.80 30.43 28.46
CA THR A 363 33.25 31.77 28.19
C THR A 363 31.72 31.77 28.30
N ALA A 364 31.09 30.70 27.83
CA ALA A 364 29.68 30.37 28.04
C ALA A 364 29.55 29.20 29.02
N LYS A 365 28.72 29.36 30.06
CA LYS A 365 28.56 28.35 31.12
C LYS A 365 27.35 27.47 30.87
N VAL A 366 27.54 26.15 30.83
CA VAL A 366 26.47 25.18 30.62
C VAL A 366 26.05 24.52 31.94
N ARG A 367 24.75 24.27 32.10
CA ARG A 367 24.17 23.36 33.10
C ARG A 367 23.37 22.28 32.39
N SER A 368 23.81 21.04 32.56
CA SER A 368 23.30 19.87 31.82
C SER A 368 22.63 18.86 32.73
N GLY A 369 21.59 18.18 32.22
CA GLY A 369 20.78 17.21 32.97
C GLY A 369 19.74 17.85 33.90
N VAL A 370 19.39 19.12 33.67
CA VAL A 370 18.50 19.90 34.55
C VAL A 370 17.45 20.68 33.76
N THR A 371 16.28 20.91 34.38
CA THR A 371 15.20 21.73 33.83
C THR A 371 14.88 22.92 34.75
N PRO A 372 14.39 24.05 34.22
CA PRO A 372 13.72 25.06 35.03
C PRO A 372 12.50 24.45 35.75
N VAL A 373 12.23 24.90 36.98
CA VAL A 373 11.09 24.46 37.80
C VAL A 373 10.24 25.65 38.25
N SER A 374 10.87 26.74 38.68
CA SER A 374 10.19 28.02 38.89
C SER A 374 11.08 29.22 38.56
N TYR A 375 10.47 30.36 38.28
CA TYR A 375 11.15 31.63 38.13
C TYR A 375 11.50 32.22 39.51
N THR A 376 12.57 33.02 39.56
CA THR A 376 12.92 33.83 40.73
C THR A 376 12.94 35.31 40.37
N SER A 377 13.22 36.20 41.33
CA SER A 377 13.42 37.63 41.07
C SER A 377 14.57 37.95 40.12
N SER A 378 15.54 37.04 39.98
CA SER A 378 16.83 37.26 39.32
C SER A 378 17.20 36.16 38.30
N GLY A 379 16.32 35.19 38.04
CA GLY A 379 16.55 34.13 37.06
C GLY A 379 15.62 32.92 37.25
N LEU A 380 16.19 31.72 37.27
CA LEU A 380 15.46 30.44 37.32
C LEU A 380 15.98 29.54 38.45
N ARG A 381 15.06 28.80 39.09
CA ARG A 381 15.35 27.63 39.92
C ARG A 381 15.35 26.38 39.05
N LEU A 382 16.36 25.53 39.23
CA LEU A 382 16.56 24.30 38.46
C LEU A 382 16.13 23.05 39.24
N SER A 383 15.98 21.94 38.53
CA SER A 383 15.50 20.64 39.07
C SER A 383 16.43 19.96 40.07
N ASP A 384 17.71 20.35 40.11
CA ASP A 384 18.67 19.97 41.16
C ASP A 384 18.57 20.85 42.42
N GLY A 385 17.62 21.79 42.44
CA GLY A 385 17.40 22.77 43.51
C GLY A 385 18.25 24.04 43.40
N THR A 386 19.24 24.08 42.49
CA THR A 386 20.13 25.24 42.32
C THR A 386 19.41 26.45 41.71
N LEU A 387 20.08 27.60 41.79
CA LEU A 387 19.64 28.85 41.15
C LEU A 387 20.63 29.21 40.04
N MET A 388 20.10 29.64 38.89
CA MET A 388 20.85 30.28 37.83
C MET A 388 20.30 31.69 37.64
N GLU A 389 21.14 32.70 37.86
CA GLU A 389 20.76 34.12 37.78
C GLU A 389 21.18 34.73 36.43
N GLY A 390 20.37 35.64 35.91
CA GLY A 390 20.62 36.37 34.66
C GLY A 390 19.55 37.43 34.38
N ASP A 391 19.95 38.53 33.74
CA ASP A 391 19.06 39.68 33.52
C ASP A 391 17.97 39.42 32.46
N SER A 392 18.14 38.37 31.65
CA SER A 392 17.22 38.00 30.56
C SER A 392 17.19 36.49 30.33
N LEU A 393 16.08 35.99 29.77
CA LEU A 393 15.85 34.57 29.45
C LEU A 393 15.46 34.43 27.97
N VAL A 394 16.10 33.51 27.24
CA VAL A 394 15.70 33.14 25.87
C VAL A 394 15.41 31.64 25.79
N TRP A 395 14.13 31.33 25.63
CA TRP A 395 13.62 29.97 25.46
C TRP A 395 13.87 29.53 24.02
N CYS A 396 14.81 28.60 23.83
CA CYS A 396 15.15 27.97 22.56
C CYS A 396 14.59 26.54 22.54
N THR A 397 13.32 26.42 22.94
CA THR A 397 12.64 25.15 23.28
C THR A 397 11.83 24.54 22.14
N GLY A 398 11.70 25.23 21.00
CA GLY A 398 11.14 24.68 19.76
C GLY A 398 9.72 25.14 19.47
N PHE A 399 8.98 24.35 18.71
CA PHE A 399 7.62 24.65 18.25
C PHE A 399 6.75 23.40 18.36
N GLU A 400 5.43 23.58 18.32
CA GLU A 400 4.47 22.47 18.34
C GLU A 400 4.48 21.73 16.99
N THR A 401 5.08 20.53 16.96
CA THR A 401 5.29 19.77 15.71
C THR A 401 4.04 19.08 15.16
N ASP A 402 2.95 18.95 15.94
CA ASP A 402 1.70 18.36 15.46
C ASP A 402 0.78 19.43 14.83
N THR A 403 0.87 19.58 13.51
CA THR A 403 0.08 20.53 12.71
C THR A 403 -1.43 20.40 12.92
N ARG A 404 -1.94 19.23 13.32
CA ARG A 404 -3.38 18.99 13.52
C ARG A 404 -3.94 19.87 14.64
N LYS A 405 -3.12 20.22 15.63
CA LYS A 405 -3.47 21.14 16.73
C LYS A 405 -3.59 22.59 16.27
N GLU A 406 -2.89 22.99 15.20
CA GLU A 406 -2.99 24.35 14.64
C GLU A 406 -4.22 24.52 13.72
N LEU A 407 -4.79 23.44 13.18
CA LEU A 407 -5.92 23.48 12.23
C LEU A 407 -7.15 24.21 12.78
N GLY A 408 -7.44 24.11 14.09
CA GLY A 408 -8.54 24.83 14.73
C GLY A 408 -8.45 26.34 14.58
N ALA A 409 -7.22 26.89 14.55
CA ALA A 409 -6.97 28.32 14.36
C ALA A 409 -6.90 28.74 12.88
N VAL A 410 -6.81 27.78 11.94
CA VAL A 410 -6.69 28.02 10.49
C VAL A 410 -8.00 27.79 9.75
N LEU A 411 -8.79 26.79 10.16
CA LEU A 411 -10.01 26.35 9.48
C LEU A 411 -11.30 26.68 10.26
N GLY A 412 -11.22 26.92 11.57
CA GLY A 412 -12.37 27.28 12.40
C GLY A 412 -13.36 26.13 12.63
N GLU A 413 -14.66 26.40 12.51
CA GLU A 413 -15.72 25.42 12.78
C GLU A 413 -15.68 24.27 11.76
N GLY A 414 -15.45 23.05 12.24
CA GLY A 414 -15.24 21.85 11.42
C GLY A 414 -13.77 21.40 11.30
N ALA A 415 -12.80 22.15 11.84
CA ALA A 415 -11.39 21.76 11.83
C ALA A 415 -11.14 20.37 12.43
N ASP A 416 -11.85 20.00 13.50
CA ASP A 416 -11.73 18.68 14.15
C ASP A 416 -12.07 17.51 13.19
N ALA A 417 -12.99 17.72 12.23
CA ALA A 417 -13.39 16.73 11.23
C ALA A 417 -12.38 16.58 10.07
N VAL A 418 -11.38 17.47 10.01
CA VAL A 418 -10.20 17.37 9.14
C VAL A 418 -9.02 16.81 9.94
N ALA A 419 -8.77 17.34 11.14
CA ALA A 419 -7.71 16.90 12.04
C ALA A 419 -7.79 15.40 12.39
N SER A 420 -9.01 14.88 12.61
CA SER A 420 -9.28 13.45 12.87
C SER A 420 -9.13 12.53 11.65
N LYS A 421 -8.89 13.09 10.45
CA LYS A 421 -8.62 12.36 9.20
C LYS A 421 -7.18 12.56 8.70
N MET A 422 -6.32 13.15 9.52
CA MET A 422 -4.91 13.38 9.22
C MET A 422 -4.01 12.55 10.13
N ASP A 423 -3.11 11.79 9.51
CA ASP A 423 -1.98 11.18 10.20
C ASP A 423 -1.05 12.26 10.79
N ALA A 424 -0.15 11.85 11.69
CA ALA A 424 0.90 12.74 12.17
C ALA A 424 1.83 13.14 11.01
N MET A 425 2.20 14.43 10.91
CA MET A 425 3.04 14.90 9.80
C MET A 425 4.52 14.45 9.91
N LEU A 426 4.97 14.15 11.13
CA LEU A 426 6.31 13.64 11.44
C LEU A 426 6.21 12.24 12.03
N GLY A 427 7.32 11.50 11.95
CA GLY A 427 7.39 10.09 12.27
C GLY A 427 7.39 9.20 11.03
N VAL A 428 7.76 7.94 11.25
CA VAL A 428 7.77 6.86 10.26
C VAL A 428 6.74 5.84 10.70
N ASP A 429 5.91 5.38 9.77
CA ASP A 429 4.84 4.42 10.07
C ASP A 429 5.33 2.97 10.07
N GLY A 430 4.40 2.02 10.29
CA GLY A 430 4.69 0.59 10.28
C GLY A 430 5.20 0.06 8.93
N GLU A 431 5.01 0.78 7.83
CA GLU A 431 5.46 0.39 6.48
C GLU A 431 6.82 1.00 6.12
N ALA A 432 7.49 1.63 7.09
CA ALA A 432 8.73 2.40 6.92
C ALA A 432 8.60 3.63 5.98
N VAL A 433 7.40 4.21 5.88
CA VAL A 433 7.10 5.40 5.06
C VAL A 433 7.03 6.65 5.94
N LEU A 434 7.53 7.78 5.42
CA LEU A 434 7.40 9.09 6.08
C LEU A 434 5.92 9.52 6.04
N ALA A 435 5.32 9.75 7.21
CA ALA A 435 3.86 9.85 7.34
C ALA A 435 3.21 11.00 6.52
N CYS A 436 3.94 12.08 6.21
CA CYS A 436 3.46 13.13 5.31
C CYS A 436 3.20 12.65 3.86
N ALA A 437 3.80 11.55 3.42
CA ALA A 437 3.50 10.95 2.11
C ALA A 437 2.10 10.31 2.08
N LYS A 438 1.64 9.74 3.20
CA LYS A 438 0.25 9.28 3.34
C LYS A 438 -0.74 10.43 3.45
N ALA A 439 -0.38 11.54 4.09
CA ALA A 439 -1.22 12.74 4.10
C ALA A 439 -1.52 13.30 2.69
N ALA A 440 -0.64 13.09 1.71
CA ALA A 440 -0.90 13.44 0.30
C ALA A 440 -1.86 12.45 -0.41
N LEU A 441 -1.87 11.19 -0.01
CA LEU A 441 -2.76 10.15 -0.55
C LEU A 441 -4.15 10.17 0.10
N ALA A 442 -4.23 10.42 1.40
CA ALA A 442 -5.47 10.53 2.17
C ALA A 442 -6.42 11.62 1.67
N ALA A 443 -5.92 12.60 0.89
CA ALA A 443 -6.72 13.58 0.19
C ALA A 443 -7.75 12.97 -0.79
N GLU A 444 -7.47 11.78 -1.36
CA GLU A 444 -8.47 11.04 -2.17
C GLU A 444 -9.49 10.29 -1.31
N ASP A 445 -9.08 9.70 -0.18
CA ASP A 445 -9.95 8.86 0.66
C ASP A 445 -10.90 9.67 1.56
N ILE A 446 -10.60 10.94 1.83
CA ILE A 446 -11.53 11.88 2.48
C ILE A 446 -12.86 12.01 1.71
N ALA A 447 -12.88 11.70 0.40
CA ALA A 447 -14.09 11.66 -0.42
C ALA A 447 -15.00 10.42 -0.19
N LYS A 448 -14.55 9.39 0.57
CA LYS A 448 -15.26 8.10 0.71
C LYS A 448 -15.70 7.77 2.14
N GLY A 449 -15.01 8.28 3.17
CA GLY A 449 -15.60 8.45 4.51
C GLY A 449 -15.51 7.28 5.50
N ASP A 450 -14.63 6.30 5.29
CA ASP A 450 -14.32 5.28 6.29
C ASP A 450 -13.42 5.81 7.44
N THR A 451 -13.29 5.04 8.54
CA THR A 451 -12.62 5.45 9.79
C THR A 451 -11.40 4.57 10.11
N PRO A 452 -10.21 5.14 10.43
CA PRO A 452 -9.02 4.36 10.80
C PRO A 452 -9.14 3.57 12.11
N ILE A 453 -8.26 2.58 12.29
CA ILE A 453 -8.13 1.75 13.50
C ILE A 453 -6.82 2.12 14.24
N ASP A 454 -6.91 2.30 15.55
CA ASP A 454 -5.77 2.63 16.43
C ASP A 454 -5.05 1.36 16.94
N ILE A 455 -3.72 1.39 16.94
CA ILE A 455 -2.83 0.29 17.37
C ILE A 455 -1.51 0.83 17.97
N HIS A 456 -1.59 1.33 19.21
CA HIS A 456 -0.42 1.63 20.03
C HIS A 456 -0.32 0.72 21.27
N GLU A 457 0.67 -0.18 21.31
CA GLU A 457 1.56 -0.45 22.46
C GLU A 457 2.67 -1.48 22.10
N ASP A 458 3.78 -1.48 22.84
CA ASP A 458 4.90 -2.44 22.82
C ASP A 458 5.66 -2.76 21.51
N LEU A 459 6.31 -1.76 20.92
CA LEU A 459 7.43 -1.96 19.96
C LEU A 459 8.83 -2.13 20.62
N ALA A 460 8.93 -2.00 21.94
CA ALA A 460 10.21 -1.92 22.66
C ALA A 460 10.94 -3.27 22.91
N ALA A 461 10.44 -4.38 22.36
CA ALA A 461 10.87 -5.74 22.73
C ALA A 461 11.20 -6.67 21.54
N VAL A 462 11.23 -6.16 20.30
CA VAL A 462 11.37 -6.96 19.08
C VAL A 462 12.85 -7.19 18.73
N PRO A 463 13.34 -8.45 18.61
CA PRO A 463 14.70 -8.72 18.15
C PRO A 463 14.90 -8.40 16.67
N ILE A 464 16.07 -7.87 16.31
CA ILE A 464 16.45 -7.45 14.94
C ILE A 464 16.28 -8.57 13.90
N GLU A 465 16.40 -9.83 14.32
CA GLU A 465 16.22 -11.03 13.47
C GLU A 465 14.77 -11.28 12.99
N SER A 466 13.80 -10.45 13.41
CA SER A 466 12.37 -10.66 13.14
C SER A 466 11.67 -9.58 12.29
N LEU A 467 12.38 -8.55 11.82
CA LEU A 467 11.86 -7.56 10.87
C LEU A 467 11.99 -8.05 9.42
N PHE A 468 11.03 -8.88 9.00
CA PHE A 468 10.82 -9.30 7.61
C PHE A 468 9.34 -9.16 7.22
N GLU A 469 8.84 -7.93 7.20
CA GLU A 469 7.54 -7.61 6.61
C GLU A 469 7.74 -6.98 5.23
N VAL A 470 7.09 -7.55 4.21
CA VAL A 470 7.25 -7.15 2.80
C VAL A 470 6.00 -6.41 2.37
N HIS A 471 6.08 -5.08 2.37
CA HIS A 471 5.01 -4.20 1.90
C HIS A 471 5.00 -4.17 0.37
N GLU A 472 4.26 -5.10 -0.24
CA GLU A 472 4.08 -5.16 -1.70
C GLU A 472 3.07 -4.09 -2.15
N VAL A 473 3.54 -2.85 -2.34
CA VAL A 473 2.72 -1.71 -2.79
C VAL A 473 2.41 -1.83 -4.29
N ILE A 474 1.45 -2.70 -4.65
CA ILE A 474 1.01 -2.89 -6.03
C ILE A 474 0.15 -1.70 -6.50
N VAL A 475 0.80 -0.66 -7.03
CA VAL A 475 0.13 0.47 -7.72
C VAL A 475 -0.54 -0.02 -9.01
N THR A 476 -1.76 -0.54 -8.87
CA THR A 476 -2.55 -1.08 -9.98
C THR A 476 -3.36 0.04 -10.61
N LEU A 477 -3.00 0.45 -11.84
CA LEU A 477 -3.91 1.15 -12.74
C LEU A 477 -5.09 0.21 -13.07
N THR A 478 -6.23 0.44 -12.43
CA THR A 478 -7.47 -0.29 -12.73
C THR A 478 -8.13 0.28 -13.97
N GLU A 479 -7.96 -0.39 -15.11
CA GLU A 479 -8.87 -0.21 -16.24
C GLU A 479 -10.29 -0.62 -15.79
N GLU A 480 -11.24 0.32 -15.79
CA GLU A 480 -12.65 -0.02 -15.58
C GLU A 480 -13.18 -0.79 -16.80
N PHE A 481 -13.16 -2.11 -16.70
CA PHE A 481 -13.75 -3.00 -17.71
C PHE A 481 -15.27 -2.85 -17.76
N LYS A 482 -15.73 -1.86 -18.53
CA LYS A 482 -17.16 -1.60 -18.77
C LYS A 482 -17.83 -2.87 -19.32
N PRO A 483 -18.94 -3.34 -18.72
CA PRO A 483 -19.63 -4.55 -19.16
C PRO A 483 -19.87 -4.60 -20.67
N SER A 484 -19.61 -5.76 -21.29
CA SER A 484 -19.93 -5.93 -22.70
C SER A 484 -21.46 -6.01 -22.89
N PRO A 485 -22.03 -5.60 -24.03
CA PRO A 485 -23.48 -5.72 -24.27
C PRO A 485 -24.00 -7.16 -24.14
N ARG A 486 -23.13 -8.15 -24.33
CA ARG A 486 -23.41 -9.58 -24.11
C ARG A 486 -23.49 -9.94 -22.62
N TYR A 487 -22.63 -9.36 -21.78
CA TYR A 487 -22.72 -9.46 -20.32
C TYR A 487 -24.01 -8.81 -19.81
N GLU A 488 -24.35 -7.59 -20.25
CA GLU A 488 -25.58 -6.90 -19.84
C GLU A 488 -26.85 -7.69 -20.24
N ALA A 489 -26.86 -8.25 -21.46
CA ALA A 489 -27.95 -9.08 -21.93
C ALA A 489 -28.15 -10.34 -21.09
N GLU A 490 -27.07 -11.05 -20.73
CA GLU A 490 -27.16 -12.24 -19.88
C GLU A 490 -27.44 -11.89 -18.41
N HIS A 491 -26.91 -10.80 -17.85
CA HIS A 491 -27.28 -10.34 -16.50
C HIS A 491 -28.78 -10.04 -16.41
N LYS A 492 -29.33 -9.35 -17.41
CA LYS A 492 -30.78 -9.09 -17.52
C LYS A 492 -31.60 -10.38 -17.70
N ALA A 493 -31.08 -11.37 -18.44
CA ALA A 493 -31.71 -12.69 -18.56
C ALA A 493 -31.66 -13.48 -17.25
N LEU A 494 -30.52 -13.47 -16.55
CA LEU A 494 -30.28 -14.09 -15.26
C LEU A 494 -31.20 -13.52 -14.18
N LEU A 495 -31.31 -12.20 -14.05
CA LEU A 495 -32.26 -11.56 -13.12
C LEU A 495 -33.72 -11.96 -13.42
N LYS A 496 -34.09 -12.11 -14.70
CA LYS A 496 -35.40 -12.64 -15.10
C LYS A 496 -35.59 -14.12 -14.70
N ARG A 497 -34.54 -14.96 -14.78
CA ARG A 497 -34.55 -16.35 -14.28
C ARG A 497 -34.59 -16.43 -12.75
N MET A 498 -34.01 -15.43 -12.06
CA MET A 498 -33.98 -15.33 -10.59
C MET A 498 -35.30 -14.83 -9.97
N SER A 499 -36.18 -14.17 -10.74
CA SER A 499 -37.47 -13.71 -10.23
C SER A 499 -38.30 -14.84 -9.59
N LYS A 500 -38.94 -14.60 -8.44
CA LYS A 500 -39.77 -15.59 -7.72
C LYS A 500 -40.97 -16.11 -8.50
N SER A 501 -41.36 -15.42 -9.57
CA SER A 501 -42.40 -15.87 -10.50
C SER A 501 -41.88 -16.78 -11.63
N HIS A 502 -40.58 -17.09 -11.67
CA HIS A 502 -39.95 -17.87 -12.74
C HIS A 502 -39.91 -19.37 -12.42
N GLY A 503 -41.01 -20.06 -12.71
CA GLY A 503 -41.13 -21.51 -12.52
C GLY A 503 -41.69 -21.87 -11.14
N LYS A 504 -41.17 -22.93 -10.52
CA LYS A 504 -41.60 -23.39 -9.19
C LYS A 504 -40.63 -22.91 -8.12
N TRP A 505 -41.15 -22.37 -7.02
CA TRP A 505 -40.34 -22.01 -5.85
C TRP A 505 -40.04 -23.25 -4.99
N ASP A 506 -39.02 -23.99 -5.40
CA ASP A 506 -38.48 -25.16 -4.71
C ASP A 506 -36.94 -25.13 -4.65
N THR A 507 -36.30 -26.21 -4.19
CA THR A 507 -34.83 -26.29 -4.04
C THR A 507 -34.06 -26.28 -5.37
N THR A 508 -34.73 -26.38 -6.52
CA THR A 508 -34.13 -26.20 -7.85
C THR A 508 -34.19 -24.76 -8.35
N HIS A 509 -35.04 -23.91 -7.78
CA HIS A 509 -35.20 -22.52 -8.19
C HIS A 509 -33.90 -21.72 -8.00
N PRO A 510 -33.42 -20.98 -9.01
CA PRO A 510 -32.08 -20.37 -8.97
C PRO A 510 -31.93 -19.37 -7.80
N ARG A 511 -32.92 -18.51 -7.53
CA ARG A 511 -32.87 -17.59 -6.37
C ARG A 511 -33.00 -18.30 -5.02
N ALA A 512 -33.59 -19.50 -4.95
CA ALA A 512 -33.58 -20.30 -3.71
C ALA A 512 -32.19 -20.92 -3.48
N ARG A 513 -31.54 -21.42 -4.54
CA ARG A 513 -30.16 -21.92 -4.51
C ARG A 513 -29.13 -20.83 -4.19
N LEU A 514 -29.37 -19.60 -4.68
CA LEU A 514 -28.61 -18.40 -4.31
C LEU A 514 -28.73 -18.10 -2.81
N LEU A 515 -29.96 -18.10 -2.27
CA LEU A 515 -30.19 -17.87 -0.84
C LEU A 515 -29.57 -18.97 0.05
N ASP A 516 -29.55 -20.23 -0.41
CA ASP A 516 -28.82 -21.32 0.26
C ASP A 516 -27.29 -21.16 0.19
N ALA A 517 -26.75 -20.57 -0.88
CA ALA A 517 -25.33 -20.24 -0.97
C ALA A 517 -24.95 -19.07 -0.04
N LEU A 518 -25.75 -17.99 -0.06
CA LEU A 518 -25.61 -16.84 0.85
C LEU A 518 -25.67 -17.29 2.31
N HIS A 519 -26.59 -18.19 2.67
CA HIS A 519 -26.67 -18.79 4.01
C HIS A 519 -25.34 -19.47 4.43
N GLY A 520 -24.67 -20.16 3.51
CA GLY A 520 -23.34 -20.74 3.74
C GLY A 520 -22.27 -19.70 4.07
N TYR A 521 -22.14 -18.65 3.25
CA TYR A 521 -21.15 -17.59 3.45
C TYR A 521 -21.42 -16.74 4.70
N VAL A 522 -22.68 -16.33 4.94
CA VAL A 522 -23.10 -15.59 6.14
C VAL A 522 -22.72 -16.36 7.41
N ARG A 523 -22.94 -17.67 7.44
CA ARG A 523 -22.65 -18.52 8.60
C ARG A 523 -21.22 -19.07 8.63
N TYR A 524 -20.33 -18.69 7.70
CA TYR A 524 -18.98 -19.25 7.59
C TYR A 524 -18.26 -19.36 8.94
N ARG A 525 -18.17 -18.25 9.69
CA ARG A 525 -17.54 -18.21 11.02
C ARG A 525 -18.14 -19.21 11.98
N GLU A 526 -19.46 -19.20 12.14
CA GLU A 526 -20.18 -20.10 13.06
C GLU A 526 -19.95 -21.57 12.72
N ARG A 527 -19.94 -21.91 11.42
CA ARG A 527 -19.75 -23.29 10.95
C ARG A 527 -18.32 -23.79 11.08
N GLN A 528 -17.31 -22.92 10.94
CA GLN A 528 -15.91 -23.29 11.16
C GLN A 528 -15.56 -23.32 12.66
N THR A 529 -16.00 -22.33 13.44
CA THR A 529 -15.80 -22.28 14.89
C THR A 529 -16.45 -23.47 15.60
N ALA A 530 -17.61 -23.96 15.14
CA ALA A 530 -18.23 -25.17 15.70
C ALA A 530 -17.36 -26.44 15.59
N GLU A 531 -16.57 -26.59 14.53
CA GLU A 531 -15.60 -27.69 14.34
C GLU A 531 -14.29 -27.43 15.10
N LEU A 532 -13.82 -26.18 15.18
CA LEU A 532 -12.70 -25.80 16.05
C LEU A 532 -13.02 -26.08 17.54
N ASP A 533 -14.22 -25.75 17.99
CA ASP A 533 -14.71 -26.03 19.34
C ASP A 533 -14.87 -27.53 19.61
N LYS A 534 -15.17 -28.33 18.58
CA LYS A 534 -15.18 -29.79 18.67
C LYS A 534 -13.76 -30.32 18.90
N TRP A 535 -12.73 -29.74 18.28
CA TRP A 535 -11.33 -30.02 18.62
C TRP A 535 -10.95 -29.52 20.02
N ARG A 536 -11.33 -28.29 20.43
CA ARG A 536 -11.16 -27.79 21.81
C ARG A 536 -11.81 -28.71 22.84
N ARG A 537 -13.01 -29.23 22.57
CA ARG A 537 -13.72 -30.21 23.41
C ARG A 537 -12.98 -31.54 23.49
N MET A 538 -12.57 -32.13 22.36
CA MET A 538 -11.84 -33.40 22.38
C MET A 538 -10.47 -33.29 23.07
N TYR A 539 -9.78 -32.16 22.96
CA TYR A 539 -8.52 -31.92 23.67
C TYR A 539 -8.68 -31.89 25.20
N LYS A 540 -9.89 -31.64 25.74
CA LYS A 540 -10.14 -31.77 27.17
C LYS A 540 -9.90 -33.20 27.68
N ASN A 541 -10.03 -34.22 26.84
CA ASN A 541 -9.82 -35.63 27.20
C ASN A 541 -8.33 -36.02 27.30
N THR A 542 -7.40 -35.21 26.79
CA THR A 542 -5.94 -35.43 26.89
C THR A 542 -5.47 -35.28 28.34
N SER A 543 -4.51 -36.10 28.80
CA SER A 543 -4.12 -36.09 30.23
C SER A 543 -3.39 -34.80 30.63
N SER A 544 -3.41 -34.45 31.93
CA SER A 544 -2.74 -33.24 32.42
C SER A 544 -1.21 -33.24 32.24
N SER A 545 -0.57 -34.42 32.18
CA SER A 545 0.86 -34.53 31.86
C SER A 545 1.12 -34.36 30.36
N GLN A 546 0.27 -34.95 29.50
CA GLN A 546 0.34 -34.77 28.04
C GLN A 546 0.12 -33.30 27.65
N LYS A 547 -0.90 -32.64 28.23
CA LYS A 547 -1.17 -31.20 28.02
C LYS A 547 0.03 -30.33 28.37
N LYS A 548 0.71 -30.56 29.50
CA LYS A 548 1.92 -29.80 29.87
C LYS A 548 3.03 -29.89 28.82
N VAL A 549 3.25 -31.07 28.23
CA VAL A 549 4.23 -31.25 27.14
C VAL A 549 3.77 -30.52 25.88
N LEU A 550 2.49 -30.63 25.51
CA LEU A 550 1.94 -30.02 24.30
C LEU A 550 1.94 -28.48 24.35
N GLU A 551 1.57 -27.88 25.49
CA GLU A 551 1.64 -26.41 25.60
C GLU A 551 3.08 -25.91 25.65
N HIS A 552 3.98 -26.59 26.38
CA HIS A 552 5.38 -26.16 26.48
C HIS A 552 6.15 -26.31 25.16
N ALA A 553 5.94 -27.41 24.43
CA ALA A 553 6.71 -27.71 23.22
C ALA A 553 6.15 -27.07 21.94
N VAL A 554 4.81 -26.92 21.83
CA VAL A 554 4.17 -26.46 20.57
C VAL A 554 3.01 -25.48 20.75
N GLY A 555 2.66 -25.07 21.99
CA GLY A 555 1.56 -24.12 22.24
C GLY A 555 0.23 -24.57 21.62
N TYR A 556 -0.21 -25.79 21.91
CA TYR A 556 -1.34 -26.43 21.24
C TYR A 556 -2.68 -25.68 21.40
N THR A 557 -2.94 -24.99 22.52
CA THR A 557 -4.09 -24.06 22.59
C THR A 557 -3.85 -22.81 21.76
N LYS A 558 -2.66 -22.20 21.81
CA LYS A 558 -2.31 -21.02 20.99
C LYS A 558 -2.52 -21.30 19.50
N LYS A 559 -2.23 -22.52 19.03
CA LYS A 559 -2.55 -22.97 17.66
C LYS A 559 -4.05 -22.91 17.34
N MET A 560 -4.92 -23.27 18.28
CA MET A 560 -6.38 -23.13 18.13
C MET A 560 -6.85 -21.67 18.19
N ASP A 561 -6.18 -20.83 18.98
CA ASP A 561 -6.50 -19.41 19.12
C ASP A 561 -6.10 -18.62 17.86
N THR A 562 -4.93 -18.91 17.26
CA THR A 562 -4.56 -18.39 15.93
C THR A 562 -5.56 -18.78 14.85
N ILE A 563 -6.04 -20.03 14.82
CA ILE A 563 -7.07 -20.43 13.83
C ILE A 563 -8.40 -19.71 14.05
N ALA A 564 -8.78 -19.40 15.29
CA ALA A 564 -9.98 -18.59 15.53
C ALA A 564 -9.84 -17.19 14.90
N SER A 565 -8.66 -16.56 15.00
CA SER A 565 -8.36 -15.29 14.33
C SER A 565 -8.37 -15.41 12.80
N LEU A 566 -7.76 -16.45 12.22
CA LEU A 566 -7.76 -16.67 10.77
C LEU A 566 -9.16 -17.04 10.20
N ILE A 567 -10.03 -17.65 11.03
CA ILE A 567 -11.44 -17.84 10.69
C ILE A 567 -12.17 -16.48 10.60
N GLU A 568 -11.85 -15.51 11.45
CA GLU A 568 -12.43 -14.16 11.36
C GLU A 568 -11.96 -13.42 10.10
N GLN A 569 -10.68 -13.52 9.74
CA GLN A 569 -10.17 -12.92 8.49
C GLN A 569 -10.88 -13.49 7.25
N ASN A 570 -11.01 -14.83 7.16
CA ASN A 570 -11.82 -15.46 6.11
C ASN A 570 -13.32 -15.10 6.20
N HIS A 571 -13.84 -14.76 7.38
CA HIS A 571 -15.23 -14.33 7.54
C HIS A 571 -15.48 -12.94 6.97
N VAL A 572 -14.55 -11.99 7.12
CA VAL A 572 -14.62 -10.67 6.47
C VAL A 572 -14.70 -10.83 4.96
N LEU A 573 -13.85 -11.67 4.36
CA LEU A 573 -13.93 -12.02 2.94
C LEU A 573 -15.30 -12.63 2.57
N CYS A 574 -15.85 -13.51 3.41
CA CYS A 574 -17.19 -14.08 3.19
C CYS A 574 -18.32 -13.04 3.30
N GLN A 575 -18.18 -12.00 4.12
CA GLN A 575 -19.12 -10.88 4.19
C GLN A 575 -19.04 -10.02 2.93
N GLN A 576 -17.85 -9.70 2.44
CA GLN A 576 -17.66 -8.96 1.18
C GLN A 576 -18.23 -9.72 -0.04
N ILE A 577 -18.06 -11.06 -0.07
CA ILE A 577 -18.70 -11.95 -1.08
C ILE A 577 -20.24 -11.87 -0.99
N VAL A 578 -20.81 -11.90 0.23
CA VAL A 578 -22.26 -11.74 0.43
C VAL A 578 -22.74 -10.37 -0.02
N ASP A 579 -22.05 -9.30 0.33
CA ASP A 579 -22.51 -7.94 0.07
C ASP A 579 -22.45 -7.58 -1.42
N GLY A 580 -21.38 -7.96 -2.13
CA GLY A 580 -21.34 -7.86 -3.59
C GLY A 580 -22.39 -8.71 -4.30
N ALA A 581 -22.79 -9.84 -3.72
CA ALA A 581 -23.86 -10.68 -4.26
C ALA A 581 -25.26 -10.10 -4.03
N LEU A 582 -25.55 -9.56 -2.84
CA LEU A 582 -26.84 -8.92 -2.54
C LEU A 582 -27.12 -7.77 -3.54
N GLU A 583 -26.09 -6.98 -3.84
CA GLU A 583 -26.10 -5.95 -4.89
C GLU A 583 -26.31 -6.56 -6.29
N PHE A 584 -25.42 -7.43 -6.75
CA PHE A 584 -25.42 -7.95 -8.13
C PHE A 584 -26.72 -8.70 -8.53
N TYR A 585 -27.30 -9.45 -7.58
CA TYR A 585 -28.53 -10.24 -7.82
C TYR A 585 -29.82 -9.51 -7.44
N GLY A 586 -29.75 -8.27 -6.93
CA GLY A 586 -30.91 -7.53 -6.43
C GLY A 586 -31.66 -8.31 -5.34
N VAL A 587 -30.95 -8.68 -4.27
CA VAL A 587 -31.48 -9.42 -3.12
C VAL A 587 -31.45 -8.52 -1.90
N GLU A 588 -32.62 -8.17 -1.38
CA GLU A 588 -32.72 -7.46 -0.10
C GLU A 588 -32.07 -8.29 1.01
N ARG A 589 -31.23 -7.66 1.84
CA ARG A 589 -30.65 -8.33 3.03
C ARG A 589 -31.74 -8.91 3.93
N ASP A 590 -32.88 -8.23 3.96
CA ASP A 590 -34.12 -8.58 4.62
C ASP A 590 -34.80 -9.86 4.07
N GLU A 591 -34.68 -10.13 2.76
CA GLU A 591 -35.09 -11.40 2.13
C GLU A 591 -34.16 -12.54 2.56
N MET A 592 -32.85 -12.30 2.55
CA MET A 592 -31.84 -13.26 2.96
C MET A 592 -32.00 -13.68 4.42
N THR A 593 -32.12 -12.72 5.35
CA THR A 593 -32.31 -13.00 6.79
C THR A 593 -33.55 -13.85 7.04
N ARG A 594 -34.70 -13.49 6.46
CA ARG A 594 -35.94 -14.29 6.59
C ARG A 594 -35.82 -15.70 6.03
N TYR A 595 -35.05 -15.90 4.96
CA TYR A 595 -34.80 -17.22 4.38
C TYR A 595 -33.90 -18.07 5.28
N ILE A 596 -32.81 -17.49 5.79
CA ILE A 596 -31.88 -18.12 6.74
C ILE A 596 -32.64 -18.56 7.99
N GLU A 597 -33.39 -17.66 8.63
CA GLU A 597 -34.22 -17.97 9.79
C GLU A 597 -35.20 -19.13 9.54
N ALA A 598 -35.81 -19.20 8.34
CA ALA A 598 -36.73 -20.28 8.01
C ALA A 598 -36.01 -21.64 7.89
N LYS A 599 -34.84 -21.69 7.23
CA LYS A 599 -34.01 -22.90 7.16
C LYS A 599 -33.50 -23.35 8.52
N GLU A 600 -33.11 -22.41 9.37
CA GLU A 600 -32.64 -22.69 10.73
C GLU A 600 -33.76 -23.23 11.62
N LYS A 601 -34.99 -22.69 11.52
CA LYS A 601 -36.19 -23.23 12.19
C LYS A 601 -36.56 -24.63 11.69
N GLU A 602 -36.21 -24.98 10.45
CA GLU A 602 -36.30 -26.34 9.89
C GLU A 602 -35.12 -27.26 10.28
N ASN A 603 -34.19 -26.82 11.14
CA ASN A 603 -32.93 -27.48 11.49
C ASN A 603 -31.98 -27.76 10.30
N LYS A 604 -32.15 -27.05 9.17
CA LYS A 604 -31.28 -27.16 7.99
C LYS A 604 -30.06 -26.26 8.15
N ALA A 605 -29.03 -26.79 8.78
CA ALA A 605 -27.78 -26.09 9.02
C ALA A 605 -27.10 -25.62 7.72
N ALA A 606 -26.47 -24.44 7.76
CA ALA A 606 -25.70 -23.89 6.65
C ALA A 606 -24.62 -24.85 6.12
N GLU A 607 -24.40 -24.83 4.81
CA GLU A 607 -23.37 -25.65 4.18
C GLU A 607 -21.97 -25.05 4.42
N ARG A 608 -21.00 -25.90 4.78
CA ARG A 608 -19.63 -25.53 5.16
C ARG A 608 -18.61 -25.98 4.12
N VAL A 609 -18.84 -27.14 3.48
CA VAL A 609 -17.85 -27.76 2.60
C VAL A 609 -17.75 -27.00 1.27
N SER A 610 -18.89 -26.60 0.70
CA SER A 610 -19.00 -25.88 -0.58
C SER A 610 -18.39 -24.48 -0.50
N VAL A 611 -18.55 -23.79 0.63
CA VAL A 611 -17.89 -22.51 0.91
C VAL A 611 -16.37 -22.70 1.01
N SER A 612 -15.92 -23.71 1.76
CA SER A 612 -14.50 -24.10 1.86
C SER A 612 -13.89 -24.45 0.49
N GLN A 613 -14.62 -25.19 -0.36
CA GLN A 613 -14.18 -25.53 -1.71
C GLN A 613 -14.10 -24.29 -2.61
N ALA A 614 -15.06 -23.37 -2.55
CA ALA A 614 -15.01 -22.12 -3.32
C ALA A 614 -13.81 -21.24 -2.93
N LEU A 615 -13.56 -21.07 -1.61
CA LEU A 615 -12.36 -20.37 -1.13
C LEU A 615 -11.04 -21.06 -1.55
N LYS A 616 -11.03 -22.40 -1.67
CA LYS A 616 -9.88 -23.15 -2.19
C LYS A 616 -9.70 -23.03 -3.70
N HIS A 617 -10.78 -22.81 -4.45
CA HIS A 617 -10.67 -22.58 -5.89
C HIS A 617 -9.93 -21.28 -6.22
N TYR A 618 -10.01 -20.24 -5.40
CA TYR A 618 -9.13 -19.07 -5.53
C TYR A 618 -7.64 -19.46 -5.60
N VAL A 619 -7.19 -20.47 -4.85
CA VAL A 619 -5.79 -20.93 -4.90
C VAL A 619 -5.44 -21.46 -6.28
N ARG A 620 -6.19 -22.47 -6.76
CA ARG A 620 -5.97 -23.14 -8.05
C ARG A 620 -6.09 -22.17 -9.22
N ASP A 621 -7.16 -21.38 -9.23
CA ASP A 621 -7.53 -20.57 -10.39
C ASP A 621 -6.94 -19.15 -10.36
N TRP A 622 -6.64 -18.57 -9.20
CA TRP A 622 -6.30 -17.13 -9.08
C TRP A 622 -5.16 -16.81 -8.10
N THR A 623 -4.29 -17.76 -7.76
CA THR A 623 -3.01 -17.46 -7.08
C THR A 623 -1.83 -18.02 -7.86
N VAL A 624 -0.63 -17.47 -7.63
CA VAL A 624 0.63 -18.06 -8.14
C VAL A 624 0.84 -19.49 -7.62
N SER A 625 0.37 -19.82 -6.40
CA SER A 625 0.41 -21.19 -5.85
C SER A 625 -0.43 -22.20 -6.65
N GLY A 626 -1.39 -21.73 -7.45
CA GLY A 626 -2.17 -22.57 -8.36
C GLY A 626 -1.51 -22.86 -9.71
N LEU A 627 -0.45 -22.12 -10.07
CA LEU A 627 0.18 -22.20 -11.40
C LEU A 627 0.54 -23.63 -11.80
N ARG A 628 1.13 -24.39 -10.88
CA ARG A 628 1.49 -25.81 -11.08
C ARG A 628 0.32 -26.72 -11.43
N GLU A 629 -0.90 -26.44 -10.95
CA GLU A 629 -2.09 -27.21 -11.35
C GLU A 629 -2.63 -26.75 -12.71
N ARG A 630 -2.47 -25.47 -13.05
CA ARG A 630 -2.89 -24.90 -14.34
C ARG A 630 -1.98 -25.34 -15.48
N ASP A 631 -0.66 -25.30 -15.31
CA ASP A 631 0.32 -25.80 -16.28
C ASP A 631 0.20 -27.31 -16.49
N ALA A 632 -0.27 -28.04 -15.47
CA ALA A 632 -0.61 -29.45 -15.54
C ALA A 632 -1.86 -29.77 -16.40
N ALA A 633 -2.61 -28.77 -16.89
CA ALA A 633 -3.88 -28.96 -17.58
C ALA A 633 -4.11 -28.02 -18.78
N PHE A 634 -4.00 -26.71 -18.58
CA PHE A 634 -4.41 -25.67 -19.53
C PHE A 634 -3.63 -25.65 -20.86
N PRO A 635 -2.29 -25.87 -20.91
CA PRO A 635 -1.54 -25.78 -22.18
C PRO A 635 -2.05 -26.73 -23.26
N CYS A 636 -2.51 -27.92 -22.88
CA CYS A 636 -3.14 -28.88 -23.79
C CYS A 636 -4.44 -28.33 -24.40
N ILE A 637 -5.30 -27.74 -23.56
CA ILE A 637 -6.59 -27.14 -23.97
C ILE A 637 -6.35 -25.93 -24.89
N ILE A 638 -5.45 -25.03 -24.47
CA ILE A 638 -5.09 -23.82 -25.21
C ILE A 638 -4.56 -24.19 -26.60
N GLN A 639 -3.53 -25.04 -26.67
CA GLN A 639 -2.94 -25.44 -27.94
C GLN A 639 -3.92 -26.23 -28.83
N SER A 640 -4.89 -26.95 -28.25
CA SER A 640 -5.97 -27.58 -29.03
C SER A 640 -6.87 -26.55 -29.71
N LEU A 641 -7.22 -25.46 -29.02
CA LEU A 641 -8.00 -24.37 -29.61
C LEU A 641 -7.18 -23.60 -30.66
N GLU A 642 -5.90 -23.36 -30.43
CA GLU A 642 -5.03 -22.68 -31.39
C GLU A 642 -4.76 -23.51 -32.66
N GLN A 643 -4.55 -24.82 -32.52
CA GLN A 643 -4.34 -25.76 -33.63
C GLN A 643 -5.56 -25.81 -34.58
N TYR A 644 -6.77 -25.70 -34.05
CA TYR A 644 -8.01 -25.79 -34.84
C TYR A 644 -8.63 -24.44 -35.20
N PHE A 645 -8.18 -23.33 -34.61
CA PHE A 645 -8.56 -21.96 -34.95
C PHE A 645 -7.33 -21.03 -35.05
N PRO A 646 -6.37 -21.29 -35.96
CA PRO A 646 -5.18 -20.45 -36.11
C PRO A 646 -5.53 -19.06 -36.70
N ASP A 647 -6.32 -19.03 -37.77
CA ASP A 647 -6.63 -17.81 -38.55
C ASP A 647 -7.81 -16.99 -37.96
N ARG A 648 -7.95 -16.97 -36.63
CA ARG A 648 -9.09 -16.34 -35.92
C ARG A 648 -8.95 -14.82 -35.81
N SER A 649 -9.98 -14.07 -36.22
CA SER A 649 -10.11 -12.62 -35.91
C SER A 649 -11.07 -12.38 -34.73
N GLN A 650 -11.00 -11.18 -34.14
CA GLN A 650 -11.49 -10.88 -32.78
C GLN A 650 -13.01 -11.09 -32.60
N GLY A 651 -13.39 -12.25 -32.07
CA GLY A 651 -14.77 -12.60 -31.71
C GLY A 651 -15.46 -13.56 -32.69
N ASP A 652 -14.76 -14.04 -33.73
CA ASP A 652 -15.35 -14.90 -34.76
C ASP A 652 -15.65 -16.33 -34.30
N VAL A 653 -15.00 -16.81 -33.23
CA VAL A 653 -15.05 -18.21 -32.79
C VAL A 653 -15.69 -18.33 -31.40
N LYS A 654 -16.89 -18.92 -31.32
CA LYS A 654 -17.66 -19.03 -30.07
C LYS A 654 -17.26 -20.27 -29.26
N VAL A 655 -16.81 -20.05 -28.03
CA VAL A 655 -16.32 -21.12 -27.13
C VAL A 655 -17.18 -21.23 -25.89
N LEU A 656 -17.68 -22.43 -25.59
CA LEU A 656 -18.40 -22.73 -24.35
C LEU A 656 -17.55 -23.57 -23.38
N LEU A 657 -17.41 -23.12 -22.14
CA LEU A 657 -16.71 -23.83 -21.06
C LEU A 657 -17.68 -24.14 -19.90
N PRO A 658 -18.35 -25.32 -19.87
CA PRO A 658 -19.19 -25.72 -18.76
C PRO A 658 -18.38 -26.35 -17.61
N GLY A 659 -18.86 -26.17 -16.38
CA GLY A 659 -18.11 -26.54 -15.17
C GLY A 659 -16.96 -25.58 -14.88
N ALA A 660 -17.17 -24.29 -15.14
CA ALA A 660 -16.10 -23.29 -15.14
C ALA A 660 -15.49 -23.00 -13.76
N GLY A 661 -16.10 -23.44 -12.65
CA GLY A 661 -15.59 -23.17 -11.30
C GLY A 661 -15.59 -21.66 -11.03
N VAL A 662 -14.41 -21.10 -10.71
CA VAL A 662 -14.23 -19.64 -10.59
C VAL A 662 -13.59 -19.03 -11.86
N GLY A 663 -13.79 -19.67 -13.01
CA GLY A 663 -13.77 -19.04 -14.33
C GLY A 663 -12.39 -18.87 -15.00
N ARG A 664 -11.28 -19.19 -14.33
CA ARG A 664 -9.92 -18.85 -14.82
C ARG A 664 -9.63 -19.34 -16.24
N LEU A 665 -9.98 -20.58 -16.57
CA LEU A 665 -9.72 -21.13 -17.91
C LEU A 665 -10.44 -20.32 -19.01
N GLY A 666 -11.61 -19.75 -18.73
CA GLY A 666 -12.29 -18.84 -19.66
C GLY A 666 -11.49 -17.55 -19.89
N HIS A 667 -10.88 -16.99 -18.84
CA HIS A 667 -10.02 -15.80 -18.94
C HIS A 667 -8.67 -16.08 -19.61
N GLU A 668 -8.17 -17.31 -19.55
CA GLU A 668 -7.02 -17.75 -20.36
C GLU A 668 -7.40 -17.89 -21.84
N VAL A 669 -8.51 -18.57 -22.17
CA VAL A 669 -8.98 -18.69 -23.57
C VAL A 669 -9.32 -17.32 -24.18
N ALA A 670 -9.90 -16.40 -23.42
CA ALA A 670 -10.18 -15.05 -23.90
C ALA A 670 -8.90 -14.24 -24.17
N ALA A 671 -7.84 -14.47 -23.41
CA ALA A 671 -6.54 -13.80 -23.59
C ALA A 671 -5.79 -14.25 -24.87
N LEU A 672 -6.16 -15.39 -25.46
CA LEU A 672 -5.63 -15.85 -26.76
C LEU A 672 -6.09 -14.99 -27.95
N GLY A 673 -7.04 -14.08 -27.74
CA GLY A 673 -7.72 -13.34 -28.82
C GLY A 673 -8.57 -14.23 -29.72
N GLY A 674 -9.39 -13.62 -30.57
CA GLY A 674 -10.21 -14.33 -31.56
C GLY A 674 -11.47 -15.01 -31.04
N PHE A 675 -11.52 -15.39 -29.76
CA PHE A 675 -12.63 -16.16 -29.18
C PHE A 675 -13.73 -15.30 -28.54
N GLU A 676 -15.00 -15.60 -28.84
CA GLU A 676 -16.16 -15.12 -28.09
C GLU A 676 -16.46 -16.12 -26.95
N VAL A 677 -15.94 -15.84 -25.74
CA VAL A 677 -15.89 -16.84 -24.66
C VAL A 677 -17.12 -16.79 -23.74
N THR A 678 -17.77 -17.93 -23.55
CA THR A 678 -18.87 -18.15 -22.60
C THR A 678 -18.49 -19.22 -21.58
N THR A 679 -18.58 -18.90 -20.29
CA THR A 679 -18.47 -19.89 -19.21
C THR A 679 -19.85 -20.30 -18.72
N ASN A 680 -19.97 -21.50 -18.17
CA ASN A 680 -21.17 -21.95 -17.48
C ASN A 680 -20.81 -22.63 -16.16
N GLU A 681 -21.50 -22.23 -15.10
CA GLU A 681 -21.39 -22.83 -13.78
C GLU A 681 -22.79 -22.97 -13.15
N TRP A 682 -22.97 -24.07 -12.42
CA TRP A 682 -24.21 -24.45 -11.75
C TRP A 682 -24.16 -24.13 -10.26
N SER A 683 -22.99 -24.24 -9.63
CA SER A 683 -22.78 -24.06 -8.20
C SER A 683 -22.84 -22.58 -7.83
N MET A 684 -23.91 -22.18 -7.14
CA MET A 684 -24.04 -20.82 -6.61
C MET A 684 -22.88 -20.44 -5.69
N TYR A 685 -22.26 -21.40 -4.97
CA TYR A 685 -21.05 -21.14 -4.17
C TYR A 685 -19.86 -20.66 -5.00
N MET A 686 -19.68 -21.23 -6.21
CA MET A 686 -18.65 -20.81 -7.16
C MET A 686 -19.03 -19.51 -7.86
N ASN A 687 -20.30 -19.34 -8.23
CA ASN A 687 -20.81 -18.09 -8.82
C ASN A 687 -20.55 -16.91 -7.88
N LEU A 688 -20.84 -17.03 -6.58
CA LEU A 688 -20.58 -15.96 -5.61
C LEU A 688 -19.09 -15.59 -5.52
N ALA A 689 -18.20 -16.58 -5.51
CA ALA A 689 -16.76 -16.36 -5.53
C ALA A 689 -16.29 -15.70 -6.84
N TYR A 690 -16.89 -16.06 -7.98
CA TYR A 690 -16.58 -15.45 -9.27
C TYR A 690 -17.11 -14.00 -9.38
N ARG A 691 -18.34 -13.70 -8.92
CA ARG A 691 -18.86 -12.32 -8.90
C ARG A 691 -18.06 -11.42 -7.95
N PHE A 692 -17.50 -11.97 -6.88
CA PHE A 692 -16.55 -11.25 -6.03
C PHE A 692 -15.27 -10.86 -6.80
N LEU A 693 -14.71 -11.76 -7.62
CA LEU A 693 -13.55 -11.48 -8.46
C LEU A 693 -13.85 -10.43 -9.55
N GLU A 694 -15.04 -10.45 -10.15
CA GLU A 694 -15.46 -9.42 -11.11
C GLU A 694 -15.63 -8.04 -10.46
N LYS A 695 -16.06 -7.97 -9.20
CA LYS A 695 -16.15 -6.71 -8.42
C LYS A 695 -14.80 -6.24 -7.87
N HIS A 696 -13.86 -7.14 -7.61
CA HIS A 696 -12.54 -6.84 -7.05
C HIS A 696 -11.41 -7.34 -7.97
N PRO A 697 -11.29 -6.81 -9.22
CA PRO A 697 -10.39 -7.33 -10.24
C PRO A 697 -8.91 -6.95 -10.07
N ARG A 698 -8.54 -6.29 -8.96
CA ARG A 698 -7.19 -5.77 -8.70
C ARG A 698 -6.24 -6.89 -8.27
N VAL A 699 -5.04 -6.94 -8.84
CA VAL A 699 -4.03 -7.96 -8.49
C VAL A 699 -3.65 -7.86 -7.02
N GLY A 700 -3.58 -9.00 -6.33
CA GLY A 700 -3.14 -9.12 -4.94
C GLY A 700 -4.04 -8.48 -3.88
N SER A 701 -5.13 -7.80 -4.24
CA SER A 701 -5.88 -6.94 -3.32
C SER A 701 -6.72 -7.67 -2.27
N ASN A 702 -6.78 -9.00 -2.32
CA ASN A 702 -7.56 -9.83 -1.42
C ASN A 702 -6.67 -10.97 -0.89
N ASN A 703 -6.86 -11.38 0.36
CA ASN A 703 -6.14 -12.50 0.96
C ASN A 703 -7.14 -13.52 1.52
N VAL A 704 -6.76 -14.80 1.48
CA VAL A 704 -7.52 -15.91 2.06
C VAL A 704 -6.58 -16.88 2.75
N HIS A 705 -7.03 -17.49 3.85
CA HIS A 705 -6.34 -18.56 4.57
C HIS A 705 -7.06 -19.90 4.33
N PRO A 706 -6.91 -20.55 3.17
CA PRO A 706 -7.83 -21.59 2.69
C PRO A 706 -7.53 -22.98 3.28
N PHE A 707 -6.51 -23.11 4.13
CA PHE A 707 -6.03 -24.41 4.66
C PHE A 707 -6.32 -24.63 6.15
N ILE A 708 -6.87 -23.63 6.84
CA ILE A 708 -7.12 -23.66 8.30
C ILE A 708 -8.25 -24.61 8.73
N ASP A 709 -9.10 -25.05 7.78
CA ASP A 709 -10.29 -25.87 8.02
C ASP A 709 -10.03 -27.39 7.98
N GLY A 710 -8.81 -27.81 7.67
CA GLY A 710 -8.38 -29.20 7.63
C GLY A 710 -7.00 -29.36 8.25
N TRP A 711 -6.88 -30.18 9.29
CA TRP A 711 -5.64 -30.30 10.10
C TRP A 711 -4.70 -31.44 9.68
N SER A 712 -5.11 -32.28 8.73
CA SER A 712 -4.31 -33.41 8.24
C SER A 712 -3.35 -32.99 7.12
N HIS A 713 -2.25 -33.73 6.98
CA HIS A 713 -1.29 -33.61 5.87
C HIS A 713 -0.55 -32.25 5.75
N HIS A 714 -0.38 -31.49 6.82
CA HIS A 714 0.50 -30.30 6.80
C HIS A 714 1.92 -30.65 7.25
N ALA A 715 2.92 -30.23 6.48
CA ALA A 715 4.32 -30.39 6.83
C ALA A 715 4.73 -29.51 8.03
N SER A 716 4.19 -28.29 8.09
CA SER A 716 4.38 -27.36 9.21
C SER A 716 3.06 -26.69 9.63
N THR A 717 3.02 -26.13 10.83
CA THR A 717 1.87 -25.29 11.25
C THR A 717 1.80 -23.99 10.43
N ALA A 718 2.94 -23.47 9.91
CA ALA A 718 2.96 -22.30 9.04
C ALA A 718 2.26 -22.56 7.70
N ASP A 719 2.46 -23.73 7.09
CA ASP A 719 1.80 -24.08 5.81
C ASP A 719 0.28 -24.22 5.94
N MET A 720 -0.21 -24.58 7.13
CA MET A 720 -1.63 -24.62 7.47
C MET A 720 -2.20 -23.22 7.76
N PHE A 721 -1.40 -22.33 8.37
CA PHE A 721 -1.78 -20.95 8.68
C PHE A 721 -1.68 -19.99 7.49
N ARG A 722 -0.91 -20.31 6.44
CA ARG A 722 -0.54 -19.34 5.40
C ARG A 722 -1.76 -18.68 4.74
N GLY A 723 -1.65 -17.36 4.55
CA GLY A 723 -2.48 -16.62 3.61
C GLY A 723 -2.00 -16.86 2.18
N VAL A 724 -2.84 -16.53 1.21
CA VAL A 724 -2.48 -16.41 -0.21
C VAL A 724 -3.23 -15.21 -0.81
N ALA A 725 -2.48 -14.29 -1.42
CA ALA A 725 -3.01 -13.12 -2.09
C ALA A 725 -3.59 -13.47 -3.48
N PHE A 726 -4.72 -12.85 -3.83
CA PHE A 726 -5.46 -13.11 -5.07
C PHE A 726 -6.30 -11.88 -5.51
N PRO A 727 -6.67 -11.77 -6.80
CA PRO A 727 -6.19 -12.57 -7.93
C PRO A 727 -4.72 -12.32 -8.29
N ASP A 728 -4.08 -13.27 -8.98
CA ASP A 728 -2.71 -13.20 -9.51
C ASP A 728 -2.60 -12.49 -10.88
N ARG A 729 -3.73 -12.10 -11.47
CA ARG A 729 -3.84 -11.31 -12.71
C ARG A 729 -5.18 -10.55 -12.73
N PRO A 730 -5.32 -9.46 -13.51
CA PRO A 730 -6.60 -8.75 -13.60
C PRO A 730 -7.74 -9.61 -14.14
N VAL A 731 -8.95 -9.37 -13.62
CA VAL A 731 -10.19 -10.05 -14.03
C VAL A 731 -10.96 -9.14 -14.99
N ASN A 732 -11.13 -9.56 -16.25
CA ASN A 732 -11.84 -8.78 -17.27
C ASN A 732 -13.26 -9.32 -17.48
N ALA A 733 -14.22 -8.76 -16.74
CA ALA A 733 -15.64 -9.15 -16.80
C ALA A 733 -16.29 -8.91 -18.18
N SER A 734 -15.69 -8.08 -19.05
CA SER A 734 -16.18 -7.82 -20.40
C SER A 734 -15.79 -8.93 -21.39
N ALA A 735 -14.67 -9.60 -21.15
CA ALA A 735 -14.08 -10.62 -22.03
C ALA A 735 -14.76 -12.00 -21.93
N VAL A 736 -15.26 -12.36 -20.74
CA VAL A 736 -15.88 -13.66 -20.44
C VAL A 736 -17.29 -13.44 -19.91
N VAL A 737 -18.29 -14.12 -20.49
CA VAL A 737 -19.68 -14.06 -20.01
C VAL A 737 -20.05 -15.36 -19.30
N LEU A 738 -20.31 -15.27 -17.99
CA LEU A 738 -20.82 -16.39 -17.18
C LEU A 738 -22.33 -16.53 -17.29
N VAL A 739 -22.78 -17.65 -17.87
CA VAL A 739 -24.18 -18.11 -17.88
C VAL A 739 -24.41 -19.03 -16.69
N GLU A 740 -25.19 -18.57 -15.70
CA GLU A 740 -25.48 -19.34 -14.49
C GLU A 740 -26.69 -20.27 -14.70
N GLY A 741 -26.47 -21.58 -14.54
CA GLY A 741 -27.52 -22.60 -14.74
C GLY A 741 -26.97 -24.01 -14.97
N ASP A 742 -27.86 -25.01 -15.02
CA ASP A 742 -27.51 -26.40 -15.36
C ASP A 742 -27.19 -26.46 -16.86
N PHE A 743 -25.98 -26.91 -17.21
CA PHE A 743 -25.47 -27.07 -18.58
C PHE A 743 -26.50 -27.68 -19.55
N THR A 744 -27.22 -28.72 -19.13
CA THR A 744 -28.20 -29.45 -19.95
C THR A 744 -29.50 -28.68 -20.20
N THR A 745 -29.67 -27.51 -19.58
CA THR A 745 -30.90 -26.70 -19.67
C THR A 745 -30.67 -25.22 -19.95
N ALA A 746 -29.55 -24.63 -19.54
CA ALA A 746 -29.25 -23.21 -19.67
C ALA A 746 -29.20 -22.75 -21.13
N PHE A 747 -28.72 -23.60 -22.03
CA PHE A 747 -28.53 -23.32 -23.45
C PHE A 747 -29.65 -23.87 -24.35
N LYS A 748 -30.82 -24.22 -23.78
CA LYS A 748 -31.95 -24.75 -24.56
C LYS A 748 -32.37 -23.80 -25.68
N GLY A 749 -32.40 -24.34 -26.91
CA GLY A 749 -32.68 -23.59 -28.14
C GLY A 749 -31.44 -23.08 -28.87
N GLN A 750 -30.25 -23.15 -28.28
CA GLN A 750 -28.98 -22.70 -28.89
C GLN A 750 -28.27 -23.84 -29.66
N ASN A 751 -29.04 -24.66 -30.38
CA ASN A 751 -28.50 -25.79 -31.13
C ASN A 751 -27.61 -25.29 -32.28
N GLY A 752 -26.38 -25.80 -32.36
CA GLY A 752 -25.40 -25.39 -33.35
C GLY A 752 -24.85 -23.97 -33.17
N HIS A 753 -24.91 -23.39 -31.97
CA HIS A 753 -24.45 -22.03 -31.70
C HIS A 753 -22.93 -21.90 -31.51
N PHE A 754 -22.25 -22.95 -31.05
CA PHE A 754 -20.84 -22.88 -30.66
C PHE A 754 -19.90 -23.56 -31.66
N ASP A 755 -18.75 -22.94 -31.88
CA ASP A 755 -17.64 -23.47 -32.68
C ASP A 755 -16.81 -24.50 -31.92
N ALA A 756 -16.60 -24.22 -30.63
CA ALA A 756 -15.84 -25.07 -29.72
C ALA A 756 -16.53 -25.22 -28.37
N LEU A 757 -16.35 -26.38 -27.74
CA LEU A 757 -16.80 -26.66 -26.39
C LEU A 757 -15.66 -27.34 -25.62
N VAL A 758 -15.35 -26.84 -24.43
CA VAL A 758 -14.18 -27.25 -23.64
C VAL A 758 -14.62 -27.80 -22.28
N THR A 759 -14.48 -29.11 -22.07
CA THR A 759 -14.79 -29.75 -20.79
C THR A 759 -13.52 -30.05 -20.01
N HIS A 760 -13.36 -29.39 -18.86
CA HIS A 760 -12.17 -29.49 -18.02
C HIS A 760 -12.57 -29.99 -16.61
N PHE A 761 -12.19 -31.21 -16.23
CA PHE A 761 -12.60 -31.87 -14.98
C PHE A 761 -14.14 -31.80 -14.74
N PHE A 762 -14.93 -32.02 -15.81
CA PHE A 762 -16.38 -31.75 -15.81
C PHE A 762 -17.28 -32.96 -16.13
N ILE A 763 -16.93 -33.81 -17.10
CA ILE A 763 -17.88 -34.80 -17.63
C ILE A 763 -18.26 -35.90 -16.62
N ASP A 764 -17.39 -36.19 -15.67
CA ASP A 764 -17.58 -37.14 -14.58
C ASP A 764 -18.45 -36.61 -13.43
N THR A 765 -18.73 -35.30 -13.41
CA THR A 765 -19.75 -34.71 -12.53
C THR A 765 -21.20 -35.04 -12.95
N ALA A 766 -21.38 -35.59 -14.16
CA ALA A 766 -22.69 -35.83 -14.75
C ALA A 766 -23.51 -36.90 -14.00
N ARG A 767 -24.69 -36.50 -13.48
CA ARG A 767 -25.70 -37.48 -13.00
C ARG A 767 -26.21 -38.38 -14.12
N ASN A 768 -26.24 -37.90 -15.37
CA ASN A 768 -26.43 -38.71 -16.56
C ASN A 768 -25.47 -38.26 -17.66
N LEU A 769 -24.39 -39.01 -17.85
CA LEU A 769 -23.34 -38.70 -18.84
C LEU A 769 -23.90 -38.58 -20.28
N MET A 770 -24.90 -39.40 -20.62
CA MET A 770 -25.56 -39.33 -21.93
C MET A 770 -26.18 -37.95 -22.19
N SER A 771 -26.80 -37.32 -21.18
CA SER A 771 -27.37 -35.98 -21.36
C SER A 771 -26.32 -34.88 -21.48
N TYR A 772 -25.08 -35.11 -21.02
CA TYR A 772 -23.97 -34.22 -21.34
C TYR A 772 -23.53 -34.42 -22.80
N PHE A 773 -23.38 -35.65 -23.28
CA PHE A 773 -23.06 -35.92 -24.69
C PHE A 773 -24.13 -35.39 -25.65
N GLU A 774 -25.42 -35.57 -25.33
CA GLU A 774 -26.56 -35.01 -26.08
C GLU A 774 -26.50 -33.48 -26.13
N THR A 775 -26.15 -32.83 -25.02
CA THR A 775 -26.03 -31.36 -24.93
C THR A 775 -24.81 -30.86 -25.71
N ILE A 776 -23.64 -31.46 -25.55
CA ILE A 776 -22.41 -31.12 -26.28
C ILE A 776 -22.64 -31.28 -27.79
N HIS A 777 -23.23 -32.41 -28.21
CA HIS A 777 -23.57 -32.63 -29.62
C HIS A 777 -24.64 -31.65 -30.12
N GLY A 778 -25.65 -31.30 -29.30
CA GLY A 778 -26.68 -30.34 -29.67
C GLY A 778 -26.14 -28.93 -29.90
N LEU A 779 -25.31 -28.43 -28.97
CA LEU A 779 -24.81 -27.06 -28.96
C LEU A 779 -23.70 -26.78 -29.99
N LEU A 780 -22.87 -27.77 -30.32
CA LEU A 780 -21.83 -27.61 -31.34
C LEU A 780 -22.42 -27.51 -32.75
N ARG A 781 -21.88 -26.58 -33.56
CA ARG A 781 -22.19 -26.52 -35.00
C ARG A 781 -21.60 -27.72 -35.75
N LYS A 782 -22.09 -27.95 -36.97
CA LYS A 782 -21.48 -28.93 -37.87
C LYS A 782 -20.01 -28.57 -38.14
N GLY A 783 -19.10 -29.52 -37.98
CA GLY A 783 -17.65 -29.29 -38.07
C GLY A 783 -17.01 -28.60 -36.86
N GLY A 784 -17.79 -28.19 -35.85
CA GLY A 784 -17.28 -27.67 -34.58
C GLY A 784 -16.61 -28.76 -33.73
N ILE A 785 -15.80 -28.33 -32.75
CA ILE A 785 -14.96 -29.24 -31.95
C ILE A 785 -15.35 -29.32 -30.48
N TRP A 786 -15.12 -30.49 -29.89
CA TRP A 786 -15.16 -30.72 -28.45
C TRP A 786 -13.75 -31.07 -27.96
N VAL A 787 -13.19 -30.24 -27.08
CA VAL A 787 -11.93 -30.48 -26.38
C VAL A 787 -12.25 -30.97 -24.96
N ASN A 788 -11.62 -32.06 -24.52
CA ASN A 788 -11.72 -32.52 -23.14
C ASN A 788 -10.34 -32.62 -22.48
N LEU A 789 -10.28 -32.37 -21.17
CA LEU A 789 -9.21 -32.86 -20.30
C LEU A 789 -9.76 -33.11 -18.89
N GLY A 790 -9.74 -34.36 -18.44
CA GLY A 790 -10.18 -34.71 -17.08
C GLY A 790 -10.10 -36.20 -16.76
N PRO A 791 -10.28 -36.59 -15.48
CA PRO A 791 -10.46 -37.97 -15.08
C PRO A 791 -11.87 -38.49 -15.44
N LEU A 792 -12.15 -39.73 -15.05
CA LEU A 792 -13.50 -40.34 -15.04
C LEU A 792 -13.90 -40.67 -13.59
N LEU A 793 -13.78 -39.69 -12.68
CA LEU A 793 -14.06 -39.84 -11.25
C LEU A 793 -15.55 -39.62 -10.97
N TYR A 794 -16.38 -40.60 -11.33
CA TYR A 794 -17.83 -40.48 -11.15
C TYR A 794 -18.23 -40.33 -9.68
N GLY A 795 -19.18 -39.42 -9.44
CA GLY A 795 -19.69 -39.11 -8.10
C GLY A 795 -20.59 -40.20 -7.48
N THR A 796 -21.28 -39.87 -6.39
CA THR A 796 -22.05 -40.83 -5.56
C THR A 796 -23.45 -41.19 -6.09
N GLY A 797 -23.80 -40.83 -7.32
CA GLY A 797 -25.12 -41.15 -7.91
C GLY A 797 -25.29 -41.00 -9.43
N PRO A 798 -24.31 -41.38 -10.28
CA PRO A 798 -24.48 -41.42 -11.73
C PRO A 798 -25.49 -42.50 -12.15
N TYR A 799 -26.25 -42.24 -13.22
CA TYR A 799 -27.11 -43.23 -13.87
C TYR A 799 -26.34 -44.16 -14.81
N VAL A 800 -25.24 -43.67 -15.36
CA VAL A 800 -24.35 -44.38 -16.28
C VAL A 800 -22.92 -44.01 -15.91
N GLN A 801 -22.05 -45.01 -15.77
CA GLN A 801 -20.60 -44.87 -15.64
C GLN A 801 -20.01 -45.64 -16.82
N LEU A 802 -19.07 -45.03 -17.56
CA LEU A 802 -18.45 -45.63 -18.73
C LEU A 802 -16.94 -45.69 -18.54
N SER A 803 -16.32 -46.76 -19.03
CA SER A 803 -14.89 -46.80 -19.31
C SER A 803 -14.51 -45.87 -20.47
N LEU A 804 -13.21 -45.61 -20.65
CA LEU A 804 -12.74 -44.70 -21.70
C LEU A 804 -13.05 -45.24 -23.11
N ASP A 805 -12.90 -46.54 -23.33
CA ASP A 805 -13.24 -47.24 -24.56
C ASP A 805 -14.75 -47.28 -24.83
N GLU A 806 -15.59 -47.44 -23.79
CA GLU A 806 -17.04 -47.25 -23.92
C GLU A 806 -17.42 -45.81 -24.29
N ILE A 807 -16.74 -44.79 -23.73
CA ILE A 807 -16.93 -43.39 -24.14
C ILE A 807 -16.58 -43.23 -25.63
N ILE A 808 -15.41 -43.72 -26.07
CA ILE A 808 -14.97 -43.69 -27.47
C ILE A 808 -16.02 -44.34 -28.39
N ALA A 809 -16.54 -45.52 -28.03
CA ALA A 809 -17.56 -46.22 -28.81
C ALA A 809 -18.88 -45.44 -28.87
N VAL A 810 -19.37 -44.95 -27.74
CA VAL A 810 -20.65 -44.22 -27.63
C VAL A 810 -20.61 -42.90 -28.40
N VAL A 811 -19.58 -42.08 -28.23
CA VAL A 811 -19.52 -40.76 -28.87
C VAL A 811 -19.28 -40.84 -30.38
N ASN A 812 -18.52 -41.84 -30.86
CA ASN A 812 -18.42 -42.14 -32.29
C ASN A 812 -19.78 -42.55 -32.87
N ALA A 813 -20.56 -43.38 -32.16
CA ALA A 813 -21.92 -43.75 -32.56
C ALA A 813 -22.91 -42.56 -32.52
N MET A 814 -22.67 -41.56 -31.66
CA MET A 814 -23.41 -40.29 -31.62
C MET A 814 -23.00 -39.27 -32.70
N GLY A 815 -22.05 -39.60 -33.59
CA GLY A 815 -21.66 -38.76 -34.72
C GLY A 815 -20.46 -37.84 -34.49
N PHE A 816 -19.66 -38.08 -33.44
CA PHE A 816 -18.34 -37.47 -33.32
C PHE A 816 -17.27 -38.20 -34.13
N GLU A 817 -16.12 -37.57 -34.30
CA GLU A 817 -14.90 -38.08 -34.90
C GLU A 817 -13.71 -37.64 -34.05
N PHE A 818 -12.88 -38.57 -33.58
CA PHE A 818 -11.65 -38.20 -32.89
C PHE A 818 -10.62 -37.61 -33.87
N VAL A 819 -10.02 -36.49 -33.49
CA VAL A 819 -9.00 -35.76 -34.29
C VAL A 819 -7.78 -35.48 -33.42
N ASP A 820 -6.64 -35.21 -34.06
CA ASP A 820 -5.33 -35.24 -33.41
C ASP A 820 -5.17 -34.13 -32.35
N ALA A 821 -5.10 -34.52 -31.09
CA ALA A 821 -4.75 -33.60 -30.00
C ALA A 821 -3.23 -33.30 -29.98
N PRO A 822 -2.80 -32.09 -29.58
CA PRO A 822 -1.39 -31.72 -29.42
C PRO A 822 -0.59 -32.69 -28.56
N GLU A 823 0.72 -32.81 -28.79
CA GLU A 823 1.60 -33.65 -27.97
C GLU A 823 1.67 -33.20 -26.50
N SER A 824 1.41 -31.92 -26.22
CA SER A 824 1.28 -31.38 -24.86
C SER A 824 0.08 -31.96 -24.10
N CYS A 825 -0.85 -32.66 -24.74
CA CYS A 825 -1.91 -33.41 -24.09
C CYS A 825 -1.46 -34.79 -23.55
N GLY A 826 -0.21 -35.22 -23.82
CA GLY A 826 0.40 -36.42 -23.26
C GLY A 826 0.63 -37.56 -24.25
N GLU A 827 1.03 -38.72 -23.75
CA GLU A 827 1.22 -39.93 -24.54
C GLU A 827 -0.15 -40.51 -24.98
N LEU A 828 -0.18 -41.33 -26.04
CA LEU A 828 -1.42 -41.97 -26.48
C LEU A 828 -1.88 -43.04 -25.47
N THR A 829 -3.13 -43.00 -25.03
CA THR A 829 -3.68 -43.96 -24.06
C THR A 829 -3.93 -45.34 -24.70
N PHE A 830 -4.25 -45.37 -25.99
CA PHE A 830 -4.30 -46.58 -26.81
C PHE A 830 -3.56 -46.31 -28.13
N ALA A 831 -2.87 -47.32 -28.68
CA ALA A 831 -1.98 -47.13 -29.82
C ALA A 831 -2.69 -46.69 -31.12
N ASP A 832 -3.94 -47.13 -31.32
CA ASP A 832 -4.72 -46.90 -32.54
C ASP A 832 -5.78 -45.78 -32.38
N GLU A 833 -5.89 -45.15 -31.21
CA GLU A 833 -6.89 -44.11 -30.91
C GLU A 833 -6.23 -42.74 -30.69
N LYS A 834 -6.93 -41.65 -31.04
CA LYS A 834 -6.41 -40.28 -30.91
C LYS A 834 -6.66 -39.66 -29.52
N VAL A 835 -6.65 -40.50 -28.49
CA VAL A 835 -6.84 -40.11 -27.08
C VAL A 835 -5.51 -40.13 -26.36
N ARG A 836 -5.19 -39.04 -25.66
CA ARG A 836 -3.94 -38.85 -24.92
C ARG A 836 -4.17 -38.85 -23.41
N GLY A 837 -3.18 -39.29 -22.64
CA GLY A 837 -3.18 -39.29 -21.18
C GLY A 837 -2.01 -38.50 -20.61
N ARG A 838 -2.26 -37.64 -19.62
CA ARG A 838 -1.22 -36.93 -18.86
C ARG A 838 -1.55 -36.84 -17.37
N GLU A 839 -0.52 -36.74 -16.52
CA GLU A 839 -0.75 -36.41 -15.12
C GLU A 839 -1.29 -34.97 -15.01
N ALA A 840 -2.42 -34.82 -14.33
CA ALA A 840 -3.00 -33.54 -13.95
C ALA A 840 -3.28 -33.52 -12.44
N VAL A 841 -2.88 -32.43 -11.78
CA VAL A 841 -2.98 -32.28 -10.32
C VAL A 841 -4.25 -31.52 -9.96
N TYR A 842 -4.90 -31.94 -8.87
CA TYR A 842 -6.07 -31.28 -8.29
C TYR A 842 -6.07 -31.52 -6.78
N GLY A 843 -5.42 -30.62 -6.03
CA GLY A 843 -5.21 -30.75 -4.59
C GLY A 843 -5.20 -29.43 -3.80
N PHE A 844 -5.14 -28.27 -4.46
CA PHE A 844 -5.09 -26.91 -3.90
C PHE A 844 -3.88 -26.58 -3.01
N ASN A 845 -3.16 -27.58 -2.49
CA ASN A 845 -2.04 -27.41 -1.56
C ASN A 845 -0.85 -28.27 -1.98
N GLU A 846 0.04 -27.73 -2.82
CA GLU A 846 1.25 -28.45 -3.23
C GLU A 846 2.25 -28.74 -2.09
N ARG A 847 2.10 -28.08 -0.94
CA ARG A 847 2.90 -28.29 0.28
C ARG A 847 2.31 -29.34 1.22
N ALA A 848 1.20 -29.98 0.83
CA ALA A 848 0.61 -31.04 1.62
C ALA A 848 1.47 -32.32 1.56
N LEU A 849 1.46 -33.08 2.66
CA LEU A 849 2.00 -34.44 2.77
C LEU A 849 1.13 -35.48 2.02
N VAL A 850 0.34 -35.04 1.04
CA VAL A 850 -0.49 -35.86 0.15
C VAL A 850 -0.64 -35.13 -1.19
N LYS A 851 -0.45 -35.83 -2.30
CA LYS A 851 -0.62 -35.31 -3.66
C LYS A 851 -1.78 -36.04 -4.32
N ASN A 852 -2.87 -35.31 -4.61
CA ASN A 852 -3.97 -35.82 -5.42
C ASN A 852 -3.67 -35.49 -6.90
N ALA A 853 -3.42 -36.53 -7.69
CA ALA A 853 -3.13 -36.43 -9.11
C ALA A 853 -3.86 -37.54 -9.89
N TYR A 854 -4.18 -37.25 -11.14
CA TYR A 854 -4.98 -38.09 -12.01
C TYR A 854 -4.27 -38.26 -13.34
N ASN A 855 -4.32 -39.47 -13.92
CA ASN A 855 -3.99 -39.67 -15.33
C ASN A 855 -5.20 -39.19 -16.17
N ALA A 856 -5.33 -37.87 -16.27
CA ALA A 856 -6.42 -37.22 -16.97
C ALA A 856 -6.37 -37.56 -18.46
N GLN A 857 -7.54 -37.87 -19.00
CA GLN A 857 -7.74 -38.26 -20.39
C GLN A 857 -8.13 -37.05 -21.21
N SER A 858 -7.49 -36.89 -22.36
CA SER A 858 -7.67 -35.74 -23.23
C SER A 858 -7.86 -36.16 -24.68
N TRP A 859 -8.75 -35.44 -25.34
CA TRP A 859 -9.10 -35.67 -26.73
C TRP A 859 -9.60 -34.37 -27.35
N VAL A 860 -9.48 -34.30 -28.68
CA VAL A 860 -10.28 -33.39 -29.48
C VAL A 860 -11.19 -34.23 -30.37
N MET A 861 -12.47 -33.92 -30.41
CA MET A 861 -13.44 -34.50 -31.34
C MET A 861 -14.00 -33.43 -32.26
N ARG A 862 -14.37 -33.81 -33.49
CA ARG A 862 -15.15 -33.00 -34.42
C ARG A 862 -16.56 -33.58 -34.57
N LYS A 863 -17.57 -32.73 -34.67
CA LYS A 863 -18.94 -33.14 -35.02
C LYS A 863 -19.11 -33.30 -36.54
N LYS A 864 -19.56 -34.47 -37.00
CA LYS A 864 -19.68 -34.87 -38.41
C LYS A 864 -20.80 -34.20 -39.20
#